data_AF-A0A835XIC7-F1
#
_entry.id   AF-A0A835XIC7-F1
#
_cell.length_a   1.000
_cell.length_b   1.000
_cell.length_c   1.000
_cell.angle_alpha   90.00
_cell.angle_beta   90.00
_cell.angle_gamma   90.00
#
_symmetry.space_group_name_H-M   'P 1'
#
loop_
_entity.id
_entity.type
_entity.pdbx_description
1 polymer ?
#
loop_
_entity_poly.entity_id
_entity_poly.type
_entity_poly.pdbx_seq_one_letter_code
_entity_poly.pdbx_strand_id
1 'polypeptide(L)'
;MASHESQSGGPGTRLALVLVAAALAMALVPVSQAADCWASFSKSEYPNCEQLAPSYALHWQVNSDDGTATFAVELDGDTWGWIGLGISEGGMLAADIAVLQYDTATDRFTLGDYWAQTFGRPALDAQQDVRLIMAHRNHGRTIFAFRRPLHSCDTSFDQRIFKDTLQWVVYAYGEGPLSYHGVVNRGSKWMRLWQTIPPPPKPDLTSPDIQTVDVRHTNAPVPPATTTYICENFALPSDRVYHVVAFEAKITSKFVHHITTWSCKNAPKHPPGELFNCTGSAVTDMTDCTNVFLAWAPGVTTVELPPNTGIAFGKDQDVQYLSLSVHYNNPEHVEGAYDSSGIRFFFTPILREIEMGLMLFGTNSINVPPGAPLASTVPSRCPSNCTSKFPQPMTFFFNFFHMHISGRKIITQHIRNGVELPPIERTSFNFNFQGPVEPQIETRTFLPGDEFITTCSYTGVGRDVTTHYGPSSFDEMVPTVNNCWDLSPNAPFYTCMVGDELNAIFTAANPLPLVYQALQTGKLISTAAAPMQPYTPYNATVGCRALPDTWGWIGLGISEGGMLAADIAVLQYDTATDRFTLGDYWAQTFGRPALDEQQDVRLLSAARSGGRTIYSFRRPLHSCDTADREILKDTLQWVIFAYGVGPLNYHSQNRGSKVLRLWPTGPLPAKLDLTSPDVEMVDLVHDKALVPAITTSYLCKNFELPADMPYHIIAFEPVITTPHVHHITTWACRHPPTHTPGELFDCTSNALSDMPDCTDVFLAWAPGISRVEMPDHVGLPFGKDQEVKYITLSIHYNNPEHLDNAYDSSGLRFYYTAVLREIEMGLIIFGTNSINVPPGAPLTSTAPNLCPSACTSQFPQPMTIFMTFFHMHSSGRKAVTQHIRNGVELPPIERTSFNFNFQGPVDGRPETRTFLPGDEFITTCSYTGEGRDMTTHYGPGSMDEMCWIYAAYYPRVPVSNCWDLSPSVPFITCMGGDDLKAIFTSPDPTPLVLQAAQQGKLIPTQAAPLPTFTPFNATEGCRALPSAEGLKASPTKRPPPGMKRPPPKGRRPPPSRKV
;
A
#
# COMPACT_ATOMS: atom_id res chain seq x y z
N MET A 1 -9.62 -70.78 -44.71
CA MET A 1 -8.60 -70.68 -45.78
C MET A 1 -7.38 -70.05 -45.11
N ALA A 2 -6.50 -70.86 -44.54
CA ALA A 2 -5.17 -71.25 -45.10
C ALA A 2 -4.08 -70.19 -44.80
N SER A 3 -2.85 -70.47 -44.35
CA SER A 3 -2.17 -71.66 -43.75
C SER A 3 -0.86 -71.14 -43.07
N HIS A 4 0.03 -71.90 -42.40
CA HIS A 4 0.17 -73.34 -42.10
C HIS A 4 0.71 -73.56 -40.66
N GLU A 5 1.85 -74.25 -40.44
CA GLU A 5 2.37 -74.68 -39.12
C GLU A 5 3.92 -74.67 -38.99
N SER A 6 4.37 -74.96 -37.75
CA SER A 6 5.55 -75.77 -37.37
C SER A 6 6.78 -75.02 -36.81
N GLN A 7 7.19 -75.30 -35.56
CA GLN A 7 8.25 -76.24 -35.09
C GLN A 7 9.69 -75.75 -35.33
N SER A 8 10.73 -76.03 -34.53
CA SER A 8 10.87 -76.52 -33.14
C SER A 8 12.36 -76.44 -32.73
N GLY A 9 12.70 -76.50 -31.43
CA GLY A 9 14.03 -76.92 -30.95
C GLY A 9 15.06 -75.83 -30.57
N GLY A 10 15.42 -75.80 -29.27
CA GLY A 10 16.77 -75.37 -28.82
C GLY A 10 17.78 -76.52 -28.97
N PRO A 11 19.07 -76.38 -28.58
CA PRO A 11 19.49 -75.91 -27.23
C PRO A 11 20.79 -75.07 -27.22
N GLY A 12 21.34 -74.74 -26.02
CA GLY A 12 22.78 -74.45 -25.92
C GLY A 12 23.27 -73.37 -24.94
N THR A 13 23.10 -73.59 -23.64
CA THR A 13 24.08 -73.25 -22.58
C THR A 13 25.08 -72.08 -22.80
N ARG A 14 24.74 -70.90 -22.27
CA ARG A 14 25.67 -69.99 -21.54
C ARG A 14 24.85 -69.11 -20.58
N LEU A 15 25.47 -68.66 -19.48
CA LEU A 15 24.89 -67.81 -18.41
C LEU A 15 23.86 -68.42 -17.43
N ALA A 16 23.92 -69.73 -17.16
CA ALA A 16 23.23 -70.34 -16.01
C ALA A 16 23.95 -70.12 -14.65
N LEU A 17 24.53 -68.92 -14.41
CA LEU A 17 25.29 -68.63 -13.18
C LEU A 17 25.09 -67.22 -12.58
N VAL A 18 24.15 -66.41 -13.09
CA VAL A 18 23.93 -65.02 -12.61
C VAL A 18 22.54 -64.81 -11.98
N LEU A 19 21.54 -65.64 -12.33
CA LEU A 19 20.14 -65.40 -11.96
C LEU A 19 19.68 -65.93 -10.59
N VAL A 20 20.53 -66.63 -9.83
CA VAL A 20 20.21 -67.07 -8.45
C VAL A 20 20.74 -66.10 -7.39
N ALA A 21 21.68 -65.22 -7.74
CA ALA A 21 22.18 -64.16 -6.85
C ALA A 21 21.23 -62.96 -6.71
N ALA A 22 20.25 -62.82 -7.62
CA ALA A 22 19.33 -61.67 -7.66
C ALA A 22 18.09 -61.82 -6.73
N ALA A 23 17.80 -63.02 -6.22
CA ALA A 23 16.60 -63.29 -5.42
C ALA A 23 16.85 -63.35 -3.89
N LEU A 24 18.10 -63.49 -3.44
CA LEU A 24 18.51 -63.29 -2.04
C LEU A 24 19.16 -61.92 -1.80
N ALA A 25 18.99 -61.00 -2.76
CA ALA A 25 19.19 -59.56 -2.59
C ALA A 25 17.84 -58.82 -2.59
N MET A 26 16.82 -59.39 -1.93
CA MET A 26 15.96 -58.53 -1.09
C MET A 26 16.87 -58.00 0.01
N ALA A 27 17.61 -56.94 -0.33
CA ALA A 27 18.30 -56.13 0.65
C ALA A 27 17.28 -55.79 1.75
N LEU A 28 17.78 -55.74 2.98
CA LEU A 28 17.10 -55.06 4.07
C LEU A 28 16.75 -53.66 3.56
N VAL A 29 15.51 -53.48 3.09
CA VAL A 29 14.93 -52.14 2.97
C VAL A 29 15.03 -51.58 4.38
N PRO A 30 15.76 -50.48 4.62
CA PRO A 30 15.82 -49.90 5.94
C PRO A 30 14.37 -49.65 6.36
N VAL A 31 13.93 -50.31 7.43
CA VAL A 31 12.67 -49.95 8.07
C VAL A 31 12.87 -48.51 8.50
N SER A 32 12.19 -47.57 7.83
CA SER A 32 12.30 -46.13 8.09
C SER A 32 12.09 -45.92 9.58
N GLN A 33 13.15 -45.52 10.27
CA GLN A 33 13.18 -45.54 11.71
C GLN A 33 12.67 -44.19 12.18
N ALA A 34 11.35 -44.13 12.41
CA ALA A 34 10.63 -42.93 12.82
C ALA A 34 11.43 -42.08 13.81
N ALA A 35 11.47 -40.77 13.58
CA ALA A 35 12.19 -39.87 14.47
C ALA A 35 11.41 -39.73 15.77
N ASP A 36 12.01 -40.18 16.87
CA ASP A 36 11.37 -40.30 18.17
C ASP A 36 11.88 -39.23 19.14
N CYS A 37 10.97 -38.72 19.96
CA CYS A 37 11.34 -37.75 20.98
C CYS A 37 12.34 -38.33 22.00
N TRP A 38 13.43 -37.60 22.21
CA TRP A 38 14.57 -37.96 23.07
C TRP A 38 15.31 -39.26 22.70
N ALA A 39 15.24 -39.73 21.45
CA ALA A 39 16.05 -40.87 21.00
C ALA A 39 17.55 -40.50 20.87
N SER A 40 17.88 -39.41 20.17
CA SER A 40 19.26 -38.91 20.04
C SER A 40 19.63 -37.77 21.00
N PHE A 41 18.67 -37.24 21.78
CA PHE A 41 18.86 -36.06 22.64
C PHE A 41 18.35 -36.28 24.07
N SER A 42 19.07 -35.76 25.08
CA SER A 42 18.67 -35.95 26.48
C SER A 42 17.54 -35.00 26.91
N LYS A 43 16.54 -35.53 27.63
CA LYS A 43 15.44 -34.72 28.20
C LYS A 43 15.90 -33.71 29.25
N SER A 44 17.08 -33.90 29.83
CA SER A 44 17.72 -32.93 30.73
C SER A 44 18.32 -31.71 30.02
N GLU A 45 18.67 -31.84 28.74
CA GLU A 45 19.27 -30.77 27.93
C GLU A 45 18.23 -30.11 27.03
N TYR A 46 17.26 -30.89 26.55
CA TYR A 46 16.11 -30.43 25.77
C TYR A 46 14.83 -30.88 26.48
N PRO A 47 14.29 -30.09 27.41
CA PRO A 47 13.13 -30.48 28.22
C PRO A 47 11.84 -30.62 27.40
N ASN A 48 11.78 -29.95 26.25
CA ASN A 48 10.67 -29.99 25.32
C ASN A 48 11.02 -30.82 24.07
N CYS A 49 10.05 -31.57 23.55
CA CYS A 49 10.12 -32.21 22.25
C CYS A 49 8.74 -32.33 21.63
N GLU A 50 8.66 -32.24 20.31
CA GLU A 50 7.46 -32.39 19.50
C GLU A 50 7.80 -33.15 18.21
N GLN A 51 7.02 -34.18 17.88
CA GLN A 51 7.16 -34.91 16.60
C GLN A 51 6.45 -34.09 15.51
N LEU A 52 7.20 -33.55 14.55
CA LEU A 52 6.65 -32.71 13.47
C LEU A 52 6.11 -33.58 12.33
N ALA A 53 6.80 -34.66 12.02
CA ALA A 53 6.41 -35.70 11.07
C ALA A 53 6.88 -37.07 11.59
N PRO A 54 6.39 -38.21 11.08
CA PRO A 54 6.93 -39.53 11.43
C PRO A 54 8.45 -39.63 11.25
N SER A 55 9.02 -38.89 10.29
CA SER A 55 10.46 -38.81 10.02
C SER A 55 11.19 -37.67 10.74
N TYR A 56 10.51 -36.71 11.40
CA TYR A 56 11.10 -35.45 11.88
C TYR A 56 10.68 -35.16 13.33
N ALA A 57 11.63 -35.21 14.27
CA ALA A 57 11.44 -34.78 15.66
C ALA A 57 12.22 -33.49 15.96
N LEU A 58 11.56 -32.57 16.67
CA LEU A 58 12.12 -31.29 17.11
C LEU A 58 12.20 -31.27 18.64
N HIS A 59 13.37 -30.96 19.18
CA HIS A 59 13.64 -30.80 20.62
C HIS A 59 14.16 -29.40 20.87
N TRP A 60 13.80 -28.76 21.98
CA TRP A 60 14.27 -27.40 22.25
C TRP A 60 14.36 -27.05 23.74
N GLN A 61 15.22 -26.08 24.04
CA GLN A 61 15.30 -25.39 25.33
C GLN A 61 15.31 -23.88 25.12
N VAL A 62 14.79 -23.14 26.11
CA VAL A 62 14.85 -21.68 26.18
C VAL A 62 15.59 -21.28 27.43
N ASN A 63 16.55 -20.37 27.30
CA ASN A 63 17.24 -19.76 28.41
C ASN A 63 16.89 -18.25 28.45
N SER A 64 16.08 -17.87 29.45
CA SER A 64 15.70 -16.47 29.66
C SER A 64 16.86 -15.57 30.05
N ASP A 65 17.90 -16.14 30.69
CA ASP A 65 18.95 -15.37 31.34
C ASP A 65 20.05 -14.94 30.35
N ASP A 66 20.24 -15.73 29.27
CA ASP A 66 21.07 -15.34 28.12
C ASP A 66 20.25 -14.86 26.91
N GLY A 67 18.92 -14.89 27.00
CA GLY A 67 18.00 -14.41 25.96
C GLY A 67 18.01 -15.26 24.69
N THR A 68 18.28 -16.57 24.76
CA THR A 68 18.35 -17.46 23.58
C THR A 68 17.48 -18.71 23.66
N ALA A 69 17.18 -19.28 22.49
CA ALA A 69 16.64 -20.62 22.33
C ALA A 69 17.66 -21.51 21.61
N THR A 70 17.79 -22.77 22.07
CA THR A 70 18.55 -23.81 21.36
C THR A 70 17.56 -24.84 20.82
N PHE A 71 17.58 -25.05 19.52
CA PHE A 71 16.79 -26.05 18.80
C PHE A 71 17.67 -27.21 18.38
N ALA A 72 17.12 -28.42 18.43
CA ALA A 72 17.75 -29.67 18.07
C ALA A 72 16.77 -30.48 17.21
N VAL A 73 17.27 -31.13 16.16
CA VAL A 73 16.47 -31.85 15.19
C VAL A 73 17.06 -33.24 14.97
N GLU A 74 16.17 -34.22 14.97
CA GLU A 74 16.44 -35.60 14.58
C GLU A 74 15.58 -35.94 13.36
N LEU A 75 16.23 -36.25 12.24
CA LEU A 75 15.59 -36.55 10.96
C LEU A 75 15.99 -37.96 10.50
N ASP A 76 14.99 -38.80 10.20
CA ASP A 76 15.19 -40.13 9.62
C ASP A 76 15.72 -40.01 8.17
N GLY A 77 16.79 -40.74 7.85
CA GLY A 77 17.59 -40.59 6.63
C GLY A 77 18.90 -39.81 6.82
N ASP A 78 19.98 -40.30 6.20
CA ASP A 78 21.30 -39.66 6.15
C ASP A 78 21.72 -39.18 4.74
N THR A 79 20.83 -39.26 3.75
CA THR A 79 21.06 -38.76 2.38
C THR A 79 20.72 -37.27 2.20
N TRP A 80 20.04 -36.66 3.17
CA TRP A 80 19.56 -35.27 3.07
C TRP A 80 20.69 -34.27 2.89
N GLY A 81 20.62 -33.51 1.79
CA GLY A 81 21.60 -32.47 1.47
C GLY A 81 21.27 -31.13 2.13
N TRP A 82 20.02 -30.91 2.55
CA TRP A 82 19.64 -29.74 3.35
C TRP A 82 18.40 -29.99 4.23
N ILE A 83 18.31 -29.27 5.35
CA ILE A 83 17.19 -29.30 6.31
C ILE A 83 16.90 -27.86 6.76
N GLY A 84 15.64 -27.44 6.67
CA GLY A 84 15.15 -26.15 7.17
C GLY A 84 14.25 -26.32 8.39
N LEU A 85 14.38 -25.38 9.34
CA LEU A 85 13.47 -25.18 10.46
C LEU A 85 13.28 -23.66 10.65
N GLY A 86 12.04 -23.20 10.75
CA GLY A 86 11.75 -21.77 10.87
C GLY A 86 10.54 -21.42 11.71
N ILE A 87 10.42 -20.14 12.04
CA ILE A 87 9.28 -19.52 12.74
C ILE A 87 8.57 -18.60 11.74
N SER A 88 7.24 -18.59 11.72
CA SER A 88 6.48 -17.79 10.76
C SER A 88 5.12 -17.29 11.29
N GLU A 89 4.45 -16.44 10.50
CA GLU A 89 3.02 -16.15 10.62
C GLU A 89 2.12 -17.27 10.00
N GLY A 90 2.65 -18.52 9.91
CA GLY A 90 1.91 -19.71 9.53
C GLY A 90 2.31 -20.40 8.21
N GLY A 91 3.09 -19.74 7.37
CA GLY A 91 3.51 -20.29 6.07
C GLY A 91 5.00 -20.08 5.78
N MET A 92 5.41 -20.35 4.54
CA MET A 92 6.77 -20.07 4.09
C MET A 92 7.02 -18.56 3.90
N LEU A 93 6.04 -17.80 3.39
CA LEU A 93 6.17 -16.34 3.25
C LEU A 93 6.36 -15.68 4.62
N ALA A 94 7.33 -14.76 4.70
CA ALA A 94 7.71 -14.06 5.93
C ALA A 94 8.14 -14.99 7.09
N ALA A 95 8.70 -16.16 6.74
CA ALA A 95 9.36 -17.05 7.67
C ALA A 95 10.85 -16.70 7.84
N ASP A 96 11.27 -16.70 9.10
CA ASP A 96 12.65 -16.72 9.60
C ASP A 96 13.06 -18.19 9.70
N ILE A 97 14.14 -18.59 9.02
CA ILE A 97 14.47 -20.00 8.78
C ILE A 97 15.97 -20.27 8.95
N ALA A 98 16.31 -21.11 9.92
CA ALA A 98 17.61 -21.74 9.97
C ALA A 98 17.68 -22.88 8.94
N VAL A 99 18.60 -22.81 7.98
CA VAL A 99 18.81 -23.86 6.97
C VAL A 99 20.19 -24.48 7.12
N LEU A 100 20.21 -25.76 7.50
CA LEU A 100 21.39 -26.61 7.47
C LEU A 100 21.60 -27.13 6.04
N GLN A 101 22.82 -27.04 5.53
CA GLN A 101 23.24 -27.62 4.24
C GLN A 101 24.46 -28.52 4.46
N TYR A 102 24.52 -29.63 3.72
CA TYR A 102 25.63 -30.57 3.71
C TYR A 102 26.35 -30.54 2.36
N ASP A 103 27.64 -30.21 2.39
CA ASP A 103 28.51 -30.25 1.23
C ASP A 103 29.18 -31.64 1.12
N THR A 104 28.79 -32.39 0.09
CA THR A 104 29.34 -33.72 -0.22
C THR A 104 30.80 -33.68 -0.68
N ALA A 105 31.30 -32.55 -1.17
CA ALA A 105 32.68 -32.42 -1.64
C ALA A 105 33.66 -32.13 -0.50
N THR A 106 33.20 -31.49 0.59
CA THR A 106 34.04 -31.16 1.75
C THR A 106 33.70 -31.93 3.03
N ASP A 107 32.67 -32.79 3.01
CA ASP A 107 32.14 -33.54 4.15
C ASP A 107 31.83 -32.63 5.36
N ARG A 108 31.09 -31.55 5.08
CA ARG A 108 30.83 -30.49 6.06
C ARG A 108 29.40 -30.00 6.03
N PHE A 109 28.90 -29.75 7.24
CA PHE A 109 27.67 -29.02 7.48
C PHE A 109 27.93 -27.52 7.60
N THR A 110 27.07 -26.73 6.98
CA THR A 110 26.95 -25.29 7.17
C THR A 110 25.52 -24.97 7.63
N LEU A 111 25.37 -23.93 8.43
CA LEU A 111 24.07 -23.37 8.81
C LEU A 111 24.05 -21.93 8.31
N GLY A 112 22.96 -21.54 7.67
CA GLY A 112 22.69 -20.14 7.36
C GLY A 112 21.34 -19.71 7.92
N ASP A 113 21.22 -18.41 8.18
CA ASP A 113 19.96 -17.73 8.45
C ASP A 113 19.32 -17.29 7.14
N TYR A 114 18.02 -17.51 7.00
CA TYR A 114 17.31 -17.27 5.74
C TYR A 114 15.95 -16.63 5.99
N TRP A 115 15.66 -15.57 5.23
CA TRP A 115 14.36 -14.92 5.21
C TRP A 115 13.61 -15.18 3.91
N ALA A 116 12.34 -15.56 4.04
CA ALA A 116 11.49 -15.92 2.93
C ALA A 116 10.63 -14.74 2.44
N GLN A 117 11.18 -13.95 1.51
CA GLN A 117 10.46 -12.85 0.84
C GLN A 117 9.31 -13.32 -0.09
N THR A 118 9.29 -14.61 -0.44
CA THR A 118 8.27 -15.25 -1.28
C THR A 118 8.08 -16.71 -0.85
N PHE A 119 7.14 -17.45 -1.46
CA PHE A 119 7.04 -18.91 -1.34
C PHE A 119 8.13 -19.68 -2.13
N GLY A 120 9.04 -18.97 -2.81
CA GLY A 120 10.16 -19.55 -3.52
C GLY A 120 11.35 -19.89 -2.62
N ARG A 121 12.54 -19.99 -3.21
CA ARG A 121 13.78 -20.18 -2.46
C ARG A 121 14.01 -18.97 -1.53
N PRO A 122 14.20 -19.17 -0.21
CA PRO A 122 14.41 -18.06 0.70
C PRO A 122 15.76 -17.40 0.45
N ALA A 123 15.84 -16.10 0.72
CA ALA A 123 17.08 -15.34 0.61
C ALA A 123 17.95 -15.59 1.85
N LEU A 124 19.25 -15.77 1.67
CA LEU A 124 20.19 -15.75 2.81
C LEU A 124 20.13 -14.36 3.43
N ASP A 125 19.97 -14.30 4.74
CA ASP A 125 19.88 -13.02 5.45
C ASP A 125 21.25 -12.31 5.49
N ALA A 126 21.22 -10.97 5.48
CA ALA A 126 22.39 -10.13 5.64
C ALA A 126 22.91 -10.11 7.08
N GLN A 127 22.05 -10.38 8.07
CA GLN A 127 22.45 -10.72 9.45
C GLN A 127 22.31 -12.24 9.61
N GLN A 128 23.12 -12.85 10.48
CA GLN A 128 23.19 -14.31 10.62
C GLN A 128 23.20 -14.62 12.11
N ASP A 129 22.01 -14.60 12.69
CA ASP A 129 21.77 -14.64 14.14
C ASP A 129 21.52 -16.07 14.64
N VAL A 130 21.39 -17.04 13.74
CA VAL A 130 21.52 -18.47 14.02
C VAL A 130 22.98 -18.93 14.14
N ARG A 131 23.25 -19.81 15.12
CA ARG A 131 24.58 -20.40 15.35
C ARG A 131 24.49 -21.93 15.46
N LEU A 132 25.19 -22.63 14.58
CA LEU A 132 25.34 -24.09 14.65
C LEU A 132 26.09 -24.50 15.94
N ILE A 133 25.52 -25.45 16.67
CA ILE A 133 26.12 -26.07 17.88
C ILE A 133 26.73 -27.42 17.51
N MET A 134 26.00 -28.25 16.77
CA MET A 134 26.48 -29.54 16.25
C MET A 134 25.69 -29.94 14.99
N ALA A 135 26.31 -30.69 14.10
CA ALA A 135 25.64 -31.42 13.03
C ALA A 135 26.45 -32.67 12.69
N HIS A 136 25.79 -33.83 12.58
CA HIS A 136 26.41 -35.09 12.18
C HIS A 136 25.36 -36.05 11.62
N ARG A 137 25.82 -37.07 10.89
CA ARG A 137 25.00 -38.23 10.49
C ARG A 137 25.38 -39.43 11.34
N ASN A 138 24.39 -40.21 11.74
CA ASN A 138 24.58 -41.34 12.65
C ASN A 138 23.50 -42.40 12.41
N HIS A 139 23.91 -43.66 12.18
CA HIS A 139 23.00 -44.81 11.99
C HIS A 139 21.82 -44.58 11.02
N GLY A 140 22.04 -43.91 9.88
CA GLY A 140 20.97 -43.62 8.92
C GLY A 140 20.08 -42.43 9.29
N ARG A 141 20.46 -41.60 10.27
CA ARG A 141 19.77 -40.36 10.66
C ARG A 141 20.67 -39.14 10.48
N THR A 142 20.06 -37.98 10.23
CA THR A 142 20.73 -36.67 10.26
C THR A 142 20.33 -35.92 11.53
N ILE A 143 21.33 -35.50 12.32
CA ILE A 143 21.14 -34.93 13.65
C ILE A 143 21.88 -33.59 13.73
N PHE A 144 21.16 -32.51 14.03
CA PHE A 144 21.78 -31.20 14.23
C PHE A 144 21.14 -30.39 15.36
N ALA A 145 21.87 -29.42 15.88
CA ALA A 145 21.37 -28.46 16.85
C ALA A 145 21.99 -27.08 16.59
N PHE A 146 21.19 -26.04 16.77
CA PHE A 146 21.57 -24.64 16.60
C PHE A 146 20.92 -23.75 17.67
N ARG A 147 21.46 -22.55 17.87
CA ARG A 147 20.97 -21.55 18.82
C ARG A 147 20.67 -20.25 18.10
N ARG A 148 19.59 -19.55 18.49
CA ARG A 148 19.25 -18.19 18.03
C ARG A 148 18.74 -17.31 19.18
N PRO A 149 18.75 -15.97 19.08
CA PRO A 149 18.12 -15.09 20.05
C PRO A 149 16.62 -15.37 20.25
N LEU A 150 16.08 -15.00 21.41
CA LEU A 150 14.63 -14.90 21.62
C LEU A 150 14.08 -13.61 20.98
N HIS A 151 14.90 -12.57 20.89
CA HIS A 151 14.59 -11.29 20.25
C HIS A 151 15.86 -10.77 19.56
N SER A 152 15.79 -10.58 18.24
CA SER A 152 16.90 -10.09 17.43
C SER A 152 16.85 -8.58 17.23
N CYS A 153 17.95 -8.01 16.76
CA CYS A 153 18.02 -6.62 16.31
C CYS A 153 17.71 -6.47 14.79
N ASP A 154 17.67 -7.56 14.00
CA ASP A 154 17.11 -7.49 12.64
C ASP A 154 15.59 -7.61 12.65
N THR A 155 14.91 -6.58 13.16
CA THR A 155 13.45 -6.52 13.17
C THR A 155 12.83 -6.35 11.76
N SER A 156 13.62 -6.45 10.68
CA SER A 156 13.09 -6.51 9.31
C SER A 156 12.86 -7.93 8.83
N PHE A 157 13.58 -8.92 9.40
CA PHE A 157 13.69 -10.27 8.85
C PHE A 157 13.68 -11.38 9.93
N ASP A 158 13.95 -11.08 11.19
CA ASP A 158 13.92 -12.07 12.28
C ASP A 158 12.59 -12.09 13.03
N GLN A 159 12.09 -13.30 13.33
CA GLN A 159 10.88 -13.53 14.12
C GLN A 159 11.19 -13.72 15.61
N ARG A 160 10.48 -12.99 16.47
CA ARG A 160 10.64 -13.07 17.94
C ARG A 160 10.07 -14.39 18.48
N ILE A 161 10.71 -14.99 19.48
CA ILE A 161 10.13 -16.07 20.28
C ILE A 161 9.40 -15.46 21.48
N PHE A 162 8.11 -15.72 21.57
CA PHE A 162 7.23 -15.16 22.58
C PHE A 162 7.07 -16.13 23.76
N LYS A 163 7.22 -15.58 24.98
CA LYS A 163 6.96 -16.30 26.21
C LYS A 163 5.49 -16.69 26.28
N ASP A 164 5.22 -17.95 26.64
CA ASP A 164 3.91 -18.57 26.88
C ASP A 164 2.84 -18.36 25.77
N THR A 165 3.26 -18.15 24.50
CA THR A 165 2.40 -17.98 23.30
C THR A 165 2.62 -19.12 22.29
N LEU A 166 1.57 -19.56 21.60
CA LEU A 166 1.64 -20.49 20.47
C LEU A 166 2.17 -19.79 19.21
N GLN A 167 3.20 -20.36 18.59
CA GLN A 167 3.80 -19.86 17.35
C GLN A 167 3.82 -20.95 16.28
N TRP A 168 3.78 -20.56 15.01
CA TRP A 168 3.90 -21.48 13.89
C TRP A 168 5.36 -21.81 13.62
N VAL A 169 5.68 -23.10 13.71
CA VAL A 169 6.96 -23.67 13.30
C VAL A 169 6.79 -24.31 11.93
N VAL A 170 7.65 -23.97 10.97
CA VAL A 170 7.70 -24.57 9.64
C VAL A 170 8.96 -25.43 9.51
N TYR A 171 8.86 -26.55 8.78
CA TYR A 171 9.99 -27.43 8.52
C TYR A 171 9.97 -27.95 7.09
N ALA A 172 11.15 -28.19 6.52
CA ALA A 172 11.31 -28.84 5.22
C ALA A 172 12.69 -29.51 5.10
N TYR A 173 12.83 -30.47 4.20
CA TYR A 173 14.12 -31.14 3.95
C TYR A 173 14.19 -31.69 2.52
N GLY A 174 15.41 -31.89 2.01
CA GLY A 174 15.61 -32.38 0.65
C GLY A 174 17.01 -32.93 0.39
N GLU A 175 17.15 -33.62 -0.74
CA GLU A 175 18.42 -34.15 -1.22
C GLU A 175 19.18 -33.10 -2.05
N GLY A 176 20.52 -33.22 -2.09
CA GLY A 176 21.37 -32.31 -2.86
C GLY A 176 21.39 -30.86 -2.34
N PRO A 177 21.72 -29.86 -3.18
CA PRO A 177 21.77 -28.45 -2.77
C PRO A 177 20.37 -27.90 -2.45
N LEU A 178 20.32 -26.79 -1.70
CA LEU A 178 19.06 -26.11 -1.31
C LEU A 178 18.16 -25.85 -2.52
N SER A 179 17.05 -26.57 -2.56
CA SER A 179 16.16 -26.76 -3.72
C SER A 179 14.72 -27.05 -3.25
N TYR A 180 13.80 -27.34 -4.17
CA TYR A 180 12.41 -27.61 -3.81
C TYR A 180 12.23 -29.00 -3.17
N HIS A 181 11.72 -29.02 -1.94
CA HIS A 181 11.47 -30.21 -1.09
C HIS A 181 10.29 -31.11 -1.54
N GLY A 182 9.60 -30.79 -2.64
CA GLY A 182 8.37 -31.50 -3.03
C GLY A 182 7.20 -31.26 -2.06
N VAL A 183 6.19 -32.13 -2.09
CA VAL A 183 4.97 -31.99 -1.27
C VAL A 183 4.97 -32.82 0.02
N VAL A 184 5.86 -33.81 0.14
CA VAL A 184 5.90 -34.76 1.27
C VAL A 184 6.90 -34.32 2.36
N ASN A 185 8.08 -33.81 1.97
CA ASN A 185 9.17 -33.50 2.90
C ASN A 185 9.07 -32.08 3.47
N ARG A 186 7.86 -31.68 3.90
CA ARG A 186 7.56 -30.36 4.46
C ARG A 186 6.37 -30.41 5.41
N GLY A 187 6.25 -29.40 6.26
CA GLY A 187 5.03 -29.16 7.02
C GLY A 187 5.12 -27.94 7.92
N SER A 188 4.08 -27.79 8.75
CA SER A 188 3.99 -26.74 9.75
C SER A 188 3.26 -27.27 10.99
N LYS A 189 3.56 -26.73 12.17
CA LYS A 189 2.92 -27.12 13.43
C LYS A 189 2.85 -25.92 14.38
N TRP A 190 1.73 -25.80 15.09
CA TRP A 190 1.48 -24.70 16.03
C TRP A 190 1.85 -25.14 17.46
N MET A 191 2.79 -24.45 18.11
CA MET A 191 3.36 -24.88 19.41
C MET A 191 3.93 -23.73 20.24
N ARG A 192 3.97 -23.88 21.57
CA ARG A 192 4.57 -22.87 22.47
C ARG A 192 6.07 -23.15 22.61
N LEU A 193 6.90 -22.30 22.02
CA LEU A 193 8.36 -22.47 22.05
C LEU A 193 8.98 -22.05 23.39
N TRP A 194 8.39 -21.11 24.13
CA TRP A 194 8.88 -20.70 25.44
C TRP A 194 7.80 -20.89 26.51
N GLN A 195 7.73 -22.08 27.10
CA GLN A 195 6.75 -22.41 28.14
C GLN A 195 7.34 -22.18 29.55
N THR A 196 6.58 -21.52 30.43
CA THR A 196 6.87 -21.43 31.87
C THR A 196 5.76 -21.97 32.78
N ILE A 197 4.60 -22.29 32.21
CA ILE A 197 3.50 -22.99 32.89
C ILE A 197 3.21 -24.30 32.12
N PRO A 198 3.07 -25.46 32.79
CA PRO A 198 2.63 -26.69 32.13
C PRO A 198 1.25 -26.48 31.48
N PRO A 199 1.03 -26.91 30.22
CA PRO A 199 -0.29 -26.79 29.61
C PRO A 199 -1.33 -27.59 30.41
N PRO A 200 -2.60 -27.13 30.46
CA PRO A 200 -3.69 -27.91 31.03
C PRO A 200 -3.77 -29.31 30.38
N PRO A 201 -4.20 -30.36 31.11
CA PRO A 201 -4.38 -31.68 30.52
C PRO A 201 -5.37 -31.61 29.36
N LYS A 202 -5.00 -32.11 28.18
CA LYS A 202 -5.89 -32.13 27.01
C LYS A 202 -7.23 -32.79 27.35
N PRO A 203 -8.37 -32.30 26.82
CA PRO A 203 -9.65 -32.98 27.00
C PRO A 203 -9.58 -34.39 26.41
N ASP A 204 -9.93 -35.41 27.21
CA ASP A 204 -10.00 -36.79 26.74
C ASP A 204 -11.23 -36.97 25.84
N LEU A 205 -11.02 -36.85 24.53
CA LEU A 205 -12.06 -37.04 23.51
C LEU A 205 -12.56 -38.49 23.41
N THR A 206 -11.97 -39.42 24.16
CA THR A 206 -12.45 -40.81 24.29
C THR A 206 -13.34 -41.04 25.53
N SER A 207 -13.51 -40.00 26.37
CA SER A 207 -14.36 -40.06 27.57
C SER A 207 -15.84 -40.31 27.20
N PRO A 208 -16.57 -41.18 27.93
CA PRO A 208 -17.93 -41.59 27.57
C PRO A 208 -19.01 -40.50 27.73
N ASP A 209 -18.70 -39.33 28.30
CA ASP A 209 -19.58 -38.16 28.30
C ASP A 209 -19.46 -37.31 27.02
N ILE A 210 -18.40 -37.51 26.24
CA ILE A 210 -18.17 -36.83 24.96
C ILE A 210 -19.02 -37.52 23.88
N GLN A 211 -19.92 -36.74 23.30
CA GLN A 211 -20.69 -37.10 22.12
C GLN A 211 -20.10 -36.41 20.88
N THR A 212 -20.39 -36.97 19.71
CA THR A 212 -19.96 -36.38 18.43
C THR A 212 -21.15 -36.18 17.50
N VAL A 213 -21.17 -35.05 16.80
CA VAL A 213 -22.10 -34.77 15.70
C VAL A 213 -21.32 -34.35 14.47
N ASP A 214 -21.60 -34.99 13.33
CA ASP A 214 -21.05 -34.64 12.02
C ASP A 214 -22.01 -33.66 11.34
N VAL A 215 -21.65 -32.38 11.33
CA VAL A 215 -22.34 -31.31 10.60
C VAL A 215 -21.67 -31.21 9.23
N ARG A 216 -22.17 -31.99 8.27
CA ARG A 216 -21.50 -32.27 6.98
C ARG A 216 -22.50 -32.39 5.86
N HIS A 217 -22.13 -31.91 4.68
CA HIS A 217 -22.96 -32.07 3.49
C HIS A 217 -23.24 -33.53 3.16
N THR A 218 -24.47 -33.84 2.76
CA THR A 218 -24.84 -35.17 2.29
C THR A 218 -24.78 -35.25 0.77
N ASN A 219 -23.64 -35.69 0.21
CA ASN A 219 -23.42 -35.84 -1.25
C ASN A 219 -23.78 -34.57 -2.04
N ALA A 220 -23.25 -33.42 -1.61
CA ALA A 220 -23.44 -32.15 -2.29
C ALA A 220 -22.74 -32.15 -3.67
N PRO A 221 -23.42 -31.73 -4.76
CA PRO A 221 -22.74 -31.52 -6.03
C PRO A 221 -21.83 -30.29 -5.93
N VAL A 222 -20.59 -30.41 -6.41
CA VAL A 222 -19.68 -29.27 -6.56
C VAL A 222 -19.92 -28.64 -7.93
N PRO A 223 -20.42 -27.40 -8.03
CA PRO A 223 -20.70 -26.79 -9.32
C PRO A 223 -19.44 -26.54 -10.16
N PRO A 224 -19.53 -26.55 -11.50
CA PRO A 224 -18.42 -26.20 -12.41
C PRO A 224 -18.23 -24.68 -12.54
N ALA A 225 -18.29 -23.96 -11.41
CA ALA A 225 -18.05 -22.52 -11.32
C ALA A 225 -16.86 -22.26 -10.39
N THR A 226 -16.06 -21.25 -10.71
CA THR A 226 -14.76 -20.98 -10.06
C THR A 226 -14.87 -20.81 -8.55
N THR A 227 -15.96 -20.24 -8.05
CA THR A 227 -16.23 -20.07 -6.62
C THR A 227 -17.72 -20.29 -6.36
N THR A 228 -18.04 -21.17 -5.41
CA THR A 228 -19.42 -21.40 -4.95
C THR A 228 -19.47 -21.68 -3.47
N TYR A 229 -20.56 -21.29 -2.83
CA TYR A 229 -20.92 -21.62 -1.46
C TYR A 229 -22.19 -22.46 -1.52
N ILE A 230 -22.10 -23.70 -1.03
CA ILE A 230 -23.26 -24.56 -0.80
C ILE A 230 -23.50 -24.60 0.71
N CYS A 231 -24.77 -24.57 1.09
CA CYS A 231 -25.20 -24.59 2.48
C CYS A 231 -26.21 -25.73 2.72
N GLU A 232 -26.24 -26.21 3.96
CA GLU A 232 -27.20 -27.19 4.46
C GLU A 232 -27.48 -26.86 5.93
N ASN A 233 -28.76 -26.91 6.33
CA ASN A 233 -29.15 -26.62 7.71
C ASN A 233 -29.19 -27.90 8.56
N PHE A 234 -28.88 -27.77 9.85
CA PHE A 234 -28.82 -28.87 10.81
C PHE A 234 -29.51 -28.47 12.11
N ALA A 235 -30.35 -29.35 12.65
CA ALA A 235 -30.87 -29.21 14.01
C ALA A 235 -29.86 -29.79 15.00
N LEU A 236 -29.56 -29.04 16.08
CA LEU A 236 -28.73 -29.53 17.18
C LEU A 236 -29.58 -30.20 18.27
N PRO A 237 -28.98 -31.05 19.12
CA PRO A 237 -29.59 -31.48 20.38
C PRO A 237 -30.03 -30.28 21.24
N SER A 238 -31.33 -30.24 21.59
CA SER A 238 -31.97 -29.11 22.27
C SER A 238 -32.77 -29.51 23.53
N ASP A 239 -32.53 -30.70 24.09
CA ASP A 239 -33.16 -31.15 25.34
C ASP A 239 -32.57 -30.47 26.59
N ARG A 240 -31.33 -29.98 26.49
CA ARG A 240 -30.56 -29.26 27.52
C ARG A 240 -29.49 -28.37 26.86
N VAL A 241 -28.72 -27.65 27.68
CA VAL A 241 -27.49 -26.97 27.26
C VAL A 241 -26.35 -27.98 27.13
N TYR A 242 -25.55 -27.85 26.09
CA TYR A 242 -24.33 -28.63 25.82
C TYR A 242 -23.15 -27.68 25.58
N HIS A 243 -21.93 -28.12 25.91
CA HIS A 243 -20.69 -27.43 25.53
C HIS A 243 -19.97 -28.20 24.43
N VAL A 244 -19.67 -27.54 23.30
CA VAL A 244 -18.61 -28.00 22.38
C VAL A 244 -17.27 -27.81 23.09
N VAL A 245 -16.41 -28.83 23.04
CA VAL A 245 -15.09 -28.85 23.70
C VAL A 245 -13.93 -29.21 22.76
N ALA A 246 -14.24 -29.71 21.56
CA ALA A 246 -13.30 -29.78 20.44
C ALA A 246 -14.06 -29.81 19.11
N PHE A 247 -13.38 -29.54 18.01
CA PHE A 247 -13.91 -29.73 16.65
C PHE A 247 -12.82 -30.12 15.66
N GLU A 248 -13.20 -30.80 14.58
CA GLU A 248 -12.30 -31.11 13.47
C GLU A 248 -13.03 -31.10 12.13
N ALA A 249 -12.35 -30.66 11.07
CA ALA A 249 -12.92 -30.78 9.73
C ALA A 249 -12.84 -32.23 9.22
N LYS A 250 -13.87 -32.62 8.48
CA LYS A 250 -13.90 -33.84 7.68
C LYS A 250 -13.92 -33.42 6.23
N ILE A 251 -12.77 -33.49 5.55
CA ILE A 251 -12.62 -33.10 4.15
C ILE A 251 -12.64 -34.33 3.26
N THR A 252 -13.52 -34.32 2.25
CA THR A 252 -13.67 -35.40 1.25
C THR A 252 -13.31 -34.95 -0.18
N SER A 253 -13.24 -33.64 -0.43
CA SER A 253 -13.03 -33.08 -1.76
C SER A 253 -11.82 -32.14 -1.81
N LYS A 254 -11.07 -32.21 -2.93
CA LYS A 254 -9.96 -31.29 -3.22
C LYS A 254 -10.40 -29.84 -3.45
N PHE A 255 -11.70 -29.62 -3.67
CA PHE A 255 -12.25 -28.30 -4.01
C PHE A 255 -12.61 -27.46 -2.77
N VAL A 256 -12.62 -28.03 -1.56
CA VAL A 256 -12.95 -27.28 -0.34
C VAL A 256 -11.88 -26.26 -0.03
N HIS A 257 -12.26 -24.98 0.01
CA HIS A 257 -11.37 -23.87 0.29
C HIS A 257 -11.50 -23.35 1.73
N HIS A 258 -12.70 -23.29 2.29
CA HIS A 258 -12.93 -23.12 3.74
C HIS A 258 -14.32 -23.64 4.14
N ILE A 259 -14.57 -23.79 5.44
CA ILE A 259 -15.86 -24.21 5.98
C ILE A 259 -16.27 -23.25 7.11
N THR A 260 -17.51 -22.79 7.11
CA THR A 260 -18.10 -22.03 8.22
C THR A 260 -19.39 -22.69 8.70
N THR A 261 -19.71 -22.47 9.97
CA THR A 261 -21.01 -22.83 10.56
C THR A 261 -21.60 -21.59 11.20
N TRP A 262 -22.89 -21.35 11.00
CA TRP A 262 -23.60 -20.15 11.43
C TRP A 262 -24.71 -20.54 12.39
N SER A 263 -24.80 -19.87 13.54
CA SER A 263 -25.83 -20.16 14.55
C SER A 263 -27.17 -19.52 14.19
N CYS A 264 -28.23 -20.30 14.28
CA CYS A 264 -29.60 -19.83 14.17
C CYS A 264 -30.36 -20.12 15.47
N LYS A 265 -31.02 -19.09 16.03
CA LYS A 265 -31.84 -19.21 17.24
C LYS A 265 -33.21 -19.79 16.95
N ASN A 266 -33.78 -19.38 15.82
CA ASN A 266 -35.07 -19.87 15.32
C ASN A 266 -34.84 -20.94 14.25
N ALA A 267 -35.89 -21.71 13.92
CA ALA A 267 -35.84 -22.65 12.82
C ALA A 267 -35.60 -21.89 11.49
N PRO A 268 -34.54 -22.22 10.72
CA PRO A 268 -34.20 -21.48 9.51
C PRO A 268 -35.18 -21.74 8.36
N LYS A 269 -35.29 -20.76 7.46
CA LYS A 269 -36.14 -20.79 6.25
C LYS A 269 -36.03 -22.07 5.41
N HIS A 270 -34.81 -22.57 5.16
CA HIS A 270 -34.60 -23.87 4.51
C HIS A 270 -34.58 -24.98 5.57
N PRO A 271 -35.36 -26.07 5.42
CA PRO A 271 -35.43 -27.12 6.42
C PRO A 271 -34.10 -27.88 6.57
N PRO A 272 -33.82 -28.45 7.75
CA PRO A 272 -32.61 -29.25 7.94
C PRO A 272 -32.48 -30.43 6.97
N GLY A 273 -31.29 -30.64 6.42
CA GLY A 273 -31.01 -31.64 5.38
C GLY A 273 -31.33 -31.21 3.94
N GLU A 274 -31.82 -29.98 3.72
CA GLU A 274 -31.95 -29.41 2.37
C GLU A 274 -30.67 -28.68 1.97
N LEU A 275 -30.11 -29.05 0.82
CA LEU A 275 -28.98 -28.37 0.19
C LEU A 275 -29.47 -27.16 -0.61
N PHE A 276 -28.88 -25.99 -0.36
CA PHE A 276 -29.16 -24.76 -1.10
C PHE A 276 -27.87 -24.02 -1.49
N ASN A 277 -27.95 -23.21 -2.56
CA ASN A 277 -26.84 -22.37 -3.00
C ASN A 277 -26.88 -21.04 -2.22
N CYS A 278 -25.82 -20.73 -1.49
CA CYS A 278 -25.68 -19.54 -0.66
C CYS A 278 -24.58 -18.59 -1.18
N THR A 279 -24.28 -18.65 -2.49
CA THR A 279 -23.33 -17.75 -3.16
C THR A 279 -23.97 -16.38 -3.46
N GLY A 280 -23.28 -15.28 -3.17
CA GLY A 280 -23.70 -13.94 -3.61
C GLY A 280 -24.80 -13.32 -2.73
N SER A 281 -25.76 -12.64 -3.36
CA SER A 281 -26.90 -12.00 -2.68
C SER A 281 -27.86 -12.97 -1.97
N ALA A 282 -27.66 -14.28 -2.11
CA ALA A 282 -28.38 -15.35 -1.40
C ALA A 282 -28.16 -15.34 0.14
N VAL A 283 -27.37 -14.41 0.70
CA VAL A 283 -27.35 -14.11 2.14
C VAL A 283 -28.77 -13.77 2.66
N THR A 284 -29.69 -13.30 1.80
CA THR A 284 -31.11 -13.14 2.13
C THR A 284 -31.83 -14.43 2.53
N ASP A 285 -31.29 -15.61 2.20
CA ASP A 285 -31.86 -16.91 2.57
C ASP A 285 -31.23 -17.50 3.85
N MET A 286 -30.16 -16.87 4.36
CA MET A 286 -29.54 -17.15 5.67
C MET A 286 -29.96 -16.14 6.76
N THR A 287 -31.00 -15.31 6.53
CA THR A 287 -31.38 -14.19 7.42
C THR A 287 -31.71 -14.56 8.86
N ASP A 288 -32.06 -15.82 9.14
CA ASP A 288 -32.33 -16.33 10.50
C ASP A 288 -31.06 -16.80 11.24
N CYS A 289 -29.91 -16.86 10.56
CA CYS A 289 -28.64 -17.42 11.02
C CYS A 289 -27.53 -16.35 11.01
N THR A 290 -27.58 -15.42 11.98
CA THR A 290 -26.88 -14.12 11.90
C THR A 290 -25.42 -14.12 12.35
N ASN A 291 -24.97 -15.11 13.13
CA ASN A 291 -23.62 -15.13 13.72
C ASN A 291 -22.82 -16.36 13.27
N VAL A 292 -21.52 -16.19 13.03
CA VAL A 292 -20.60 -17.32 12.83
C VAL A 292 -20.44 -18.05 14.16
N PHE A 293 -20.75 -19.35 14.18
CA PHE A 293 -20.55 -20.23 15.33
C PHE A 293 -19.09 -20.70 15.39
N LEU A 294 -18.62 -21.39 14.34
CA LEU A 294 -17.23 -21.85 14.19
C LEU A 294 -16.81 -21.88 12.71
N ALA A 295 -15.52 -21.70 12.47
CA ALA A 295 -14.91 -21.68 11.12
C ALA A 295 -13.65 -22.57 11.06
N TRP A 296 -13.34 -23.05 9.85
CA TRP A 296 -12.17 -23.87 9.55
C TRP A 296 -11.56 -23.49 8.19
N ALA A 297 -10.23 -23.55 8.11
CA ALA A 297 -9.46 -23.33 6.89
C ALA A 297 -8.39 -24.43 6.69
N PRO A 298 -7.95 -24.70 5.45
CA PRO A 298 -6.92 -25.69 5.13
C PRO A 298 -5.66 -25.56 5.98
N GLY A 299 -5.15 -26.70 6.45
CA GLY A 299 -4.00 -26.79 7.35
C GLY A 299 -4.34 -26.82 8.84
N VAL A 300 -5.57 -26.48 9.24
CA VAL A 300 -6.04 -26.62 10.62
C VAL A 300 -6.44 -28.07 10.91
N THR A 301 -5.83 -28.70 11.91
CA THR A 301 -6.17 -30.05 12.40
C THR A 301 -7.32 -30.00 13.43
N THR A 302 -7.53 -31.05 14.21
CA THR A 302 -8.43 -31.04 15.38
C THR A 302 -8.06 -29.88 16.31
N VAL A 303 -9.05 -29.04 16.66
CA VAL A 303 -8.94 -27.92 17.59
C VAL A 303 -9.58 -28.34 18.90
N GLU A 304 -8.77 -28.51 19.95
CA GLU A 304 -9.20 -28.79 21.31
C GLU A 304 -9.34 -27.48 22.09
N LEU A 305 -10.48 -27.28 22.77
CA LEU A 305 -10.67 -26.12 23.65
C LEU A 305 -10.03 -26.36 25.03
N PRO A 306 -9.61 -25.31 25.75
CA PRO A 306 -9.06 -25.45 27.10
C PRO A 306 -10.00 -26.19 28.06
N PRO A 307 -9.49 -26.97 29.04
CA PRO A 307 -10.31 -27.94 29.78
C PRO A 307 -11.43 -27.34 30.64
N ASN A 308 -11.31 -26.08 31.04
CA ASN A 308 -12.35 -25.35 31.78
C ASN A 308 -13.28 -24.53 30.87
N THR A 309 -13.22 -24.71 29.55
CA THR A 309 -13.99 -23.91 28.57
C THR A 309 -14.88 -24.75 27.67
N GLY A 310 -15.96 -24.15 27.18
CA GLY A 310 -16.70 -24.68 26.04
C GLY A 310 -17.59 -23.63 25.38
N ILE A 311 -18.09 -23.95 24.19
CA ILE A 311 -19.04 -23.10 23.44
C ILE A 311 -20.45 -23.66 23.67
N ALA A 312 -21.34 -22.86 24.25
CA ALA A 312 -22.68 -23.28 24.63
C ALA A 312 -23.64 -23.38 23.42
N PHE A 313 -24.48 -24.41 23.41
CA PHE A 313 -25.61 -24.55 22.48
C PHE A 313 -26.73 -25.39 23.10
N GLY A 314 -27.87 -25.48 22.41
CA GLY A 314 -29.02 -26.28 22.83
C GLY A 314 -30.01 -25.47 23.66
N LYS A 315 -30.76 -26.12 24.55
CA LYS A 315 -31.98 -25.54 25.15
C LYS A 315 -31.77 -24.15 25.76
N ASP A 316 -32.65 -23.22 25.43
CA ASP A 316 -32.67 -21.82 25.92
C ASP A 316 -31.44 -20.97 25.52
N GLN A 317 -30.52 -21.49 24.69
CA GLN A 317 -29.39 -20.75 24.09
C GLN A 317 -29.76 -20.11 22.74
N ASP A 318 -28.93 -19.17 22.28
CA ASP A 318 -29.05 -18.54 20.95
C ASP A 318 -28.64 -19.47 19.79
N VAL A 319 -28.09 -20.65 20.09
CA VAL A 319 -27.66 -21.66 19.11
C VAL A 319 -28.55 -22.90 19.23
N GLN A 320 -29.63 -22.96 18.43
CA GLN A 320 -30.55 -24.11 18.33
C GLN A 320 -30.33 -24.91 17.04
N TYR A 321 -29.98 -24.21 15.96
CA TYR A 321 -29.69 -24.76 14.64
C TYR A 321 -28.35 -24.25 14.14
N LEU A 322 -27.73 -24.96 13.20
CA LEU A 322 -26.57 -24.50 12.45
C LEU A 322 -26.86 -24.51 10.95
N SER A 323 -26.50 -23.44 10.25
CA SER A 323 -26.28 -23.48 8.81
C SER A 323 -24.81 -23.81 8.56
N LEU A 324 -24.52 -24.97 7.97
CA LEU A 324 -23.21 -25.25 7.39
C LEU A 324 -23.07 -24.42 6.10
N SER A 325 -21.88 -23.90 5.83
CA SER A 325 -21.53 -23.29 4.55
C SER A 325 -20.14 -23.76 4.15
N VAL A 326 -20.05 -24.44 3.01
CA VAL A 326 -18.78 -24.92 2.44
C VAL A 326 -18.47 -24.11 1.18
N HIS A 327 -17.32 -23.42 1.21
CA HIS A 327 -16.79 -22.72 0.05
C HIS A 327 -15.99 -23.70 -0.82
N TYR A 328 -16.44 -23.92 -2.05
CA TYR A 328 -15.69 -24.63 -3.09
C TYR A 328 -14.99 -23.67 -4.05
N ASN A 329 -13.70 -23.90 -4.28
CA ASN A 329 -12.92 -23.26 -5.33
C ASN A 329 -12.63 -24.29 -6.44
N ASN A 330 -13.26 -24.12 -7.61
CA ASN A 330 -13.17 -25.05 -8.75
C ASN A 330 -12.69 -24.32 -10.03
N PRO A 331 -11.42 -23.86 -10.06
CA PRO A 331 -10.91 -23.03 -11.16
C PRO A 331 -10.68 -23.80 -12.47
N GLU A 332 -10.66 -25.13 -12.39
CA GLU A 332 -10.60 -26.03 -13.54
C GLU A 332 -11.99 -26.33 -14.13
N HIS A 333 -13.07 -25.80 -13.53
CA HIS A 333 -14.47 -26.02 -13.93
C HIS A 333 -14.85 -27.51 -14.06
N VAL A 334 -14.34 -28.35 -13.15
CA VAL A 334 -14.55 -29.80 -13.18
C VAL A 334 -16.01 -30.13 -12.91
N GLU A 335 -16.66 -30.81 -13.86
CA GLU A 335 -18.03 -31.31 -13.76
C GLU A 335 -18.12 -32.67 -13.05
N GLY A 336 -19.30 -33.00 -12.53
CA GLY A 336 -19.60 -34.31 -11.95
C GLY A 336 -18.92 -34.61 -10.61
N ALA A 337 -18.25 -33.63 -10.01
CA ALA A 337 -17.66 -33.76 -8.68
C ALA A 337 -18.73 -33.66 -7.58
N TYR A 338 -18.57 -34.48 -6.55
CA TYR A 338 -19.41 -34.48 -5.35
C TYR A 338 -18.54 -34.36 -4.10
N ASP A 339 -19.13 -33.81 -3.04
CA ASP A 339 -18.49 -33.63 -1.75
C ASP A 339 -19.42 -34.03 -0.59
N SER A 340 -18.83 -34.35 0.55
CA SER A 340 -19.53 -34.56 1.81
C SER A 340 -18.71 -34.00 2.97
N SER A 341 -18.08 -32.84 2.76
CA SER A 341 -17.24 -32.21 3.76
C SER A 341 -18.05 -31.45 4.80
N GLY A 342 -17.41 -31.13 5.93
CA GLY A 342 -18.01 -30.35 7.01
C GLY A 342 -17.17 -30.43 8.28
N ILE A 343 -17.82 -30.19 9.43
CA ILE A 343 -17.17 -30.17 10.74
C ILE A 343 -17.78 -31.25 11.65
N ARG A 344 -16.93 -31.99 12.34
CA ARG A 344 -17.30 -32.81 13.49
C ARG A 344 -17.14 -31.98 14.75
N PHE A 345 -18.21 -31.85 15.54
CA PHE A 345 -18.16 -31.28 16.88
C PHE A 345 -18.08 -32.39 17.92
N PHE A 346 -17.19 -32.23 18.90
CA PHE A 346 -17.14 -33.03 20.13
C PHE A 346 -17.77 -32.21 21.25
N PHE A 347 -18.84 -32.70 21.86
CA PHE A 347 -19.63 -31.96 22.83
C PHE A 347 -20.02 -32.80 24.04
N THR A 348 -20.26 -32.16 25.19
CA THR A 348 -20.64 -32.83 26.44
C THR A 348 -21.77 -32.06 27.15
N PRO A 349 -22.68 -32.75 27.87
CA PRO A 349 -23.63 -32.12 28.77
C PRO A 349 -22.97 -31.63 30.07
N ILE A 350 -21.69 -31.93 30.31
CA ILE A 350 -20.91 -31.42 31.43
C ILE A 350 -20.41 -30.02 31.08
N LEU A 351 -21.22 -29.02 31.44
CA LEU A 351 -20.90 -27.61 31.25
C LEU A 351 -19.57 -27.26 31.94
N ARG A 352 -18.76 -26.48 31.25
CA ARG A 352 -17.44 -26.03 31.72
C ARG A 352 -17.58 -24.64 32.35
N GLU A 353 -16.67 -24.28 33.26
CA GLU A 353 -16.77 -23.04 34.06
C GLU A 353 -16.77 -21.75 33.24
N ILE A 354 -16.18 -21.80 32.04
CA ILE A 354 -15.97 -20.65 31.16
C ILE A 354 -16.71 -20.87 29.84
N GLU A 355 -17.56 -19.91 29.46
CA GLU A 355 -18.20 -19.88 28.14
C GLU A 355 -17.30 -19.13 27.15
N MET A 356 -17.03 -19.76 26.01
CA MET A 356 -16.27 -19.17 24.91
C MET A 356 -17.25 -18.57 23.90
N GLY A 357 -17.12 -17.27 23.66
CA GLY A 357 -17.81 -16.52 22.63
C GLY A 357 -16.87 -16.02 21.53
N LEU A 358 -17.45 -15.33 20.56
CA LEU A 358 -16.79 -14.85 19.36
C LEU A 358 -17.12 -13.36 19.16
N MET A 359 -16.08 -12.56 18.93
CA MET A 359 -16.12 -11.11 18.73
C MET A 359 -15.54 -10.75 17.35
N LEU A 360 -16.35 -10.08 16.53
CA LEU A 360 -15.99 -9.70 15.17
C LEU A 360 -15.48 -8.25 15.13
N PHE A 361 -14.28 -8.06 14.56
CA PHE A 361 -13.77 -6.75 14.18
C PHE A 361 -13.59 -6.68 12.66
N GLY A 362 -13.98 -5.58 12.02
CA GLY A 362 -13.84 -5.43 10.58
C GLY A 362 -14.67 -4.31 9.98
N THR A 363 -14.74 -4.29 8.64
CA THR A 363 -15.54 -3.35 7.86
C THR A 363 -15.99 -3.96 6.55
N ASN A 364 -17.21 -3.60 6.11
CA ASN A 364 -17.72 -3.94 4.79
C ASN A 364 -17.38 -2.84 3.76
N SER A 365 -16.75 -1.73 4.18
CA SER A 365 -16.27 -0.65 3.32
C SER A 365 -14.89 -0.98 2.74
N ILE A 366 -14.84 -2.01 1.89
CA ILE A 366 -13.64 -2.43 1.16
C ILE A 366 -13.70 -1.88 -0.27
N ASN A 367 -12.67 -1.14 -0.66
CA ASN A 367 -12.42 -0.72 -2.04
C ASN A 367 -10.92 -0.92 -2.31
N VAL A 368 -10.57 -1.84 -3.20
CA VAL A 368 -9.19 -2.17 -3.58
C VAL A 368 -9.01 -1.88 -5.08
N PRO A 369 -8.47 -0.71 -5.46
CA PRO A 369 -8.40 -0.31 -6.86
C PRO A 369 -7.45 -1.18 -7.70
N PRO A 370 -7.69 -1.36 -9.01
CA PRO A 370 -6.83 -2.11 -9.92
C PRO A 370 -5.39 -1.65 -9.92
N GLY A 371 -4.47 -2.61 -10.00
CA GLY A 371 -3.03 -2.37 -10.00
C GLY A 371 -2.49 -1.73 -8.72
N ALA A 372 -3.30 -1.46 -7.69
CA ALA A 372 -2.82 -0.82 -6.47
C ALA A 372 -1.82 -1.74 -5.73
N PRO A 373 -0.53 -1.37 -5.59
CA PRO A 373 0.47 -2.25 -4.98
C PRO A 373 0.13 -2.56 -3.52
N LEU A 374 -0.40 -1.58 -2.79
CA LEU A 374 -1.02 -1.74 -1.49
C LEU A 374 -2.08 -0.64 -1.29
N ALA A 375 -3.34 -1.02 -1.15
CA ALA A 375 -4.46 -0.14 -0.77
C ALA A 375 -4.93 -0.52 0.64
N SER A 376 -5.45 0.42 1.44
CA SER A 376 -5.97 0.12 2.78
C SER A 376 -7.39 0.63 2.96
N THR A 377 -8.21 -0.12 3.70
CA THR A 377 -9.57 0.28 4.07
C THR A 377 -9.55 1.55 4.91
N VAL A 378 -10.70 2.24 4.94
CA VAL A 378 -10.96 3.21 6.01
C VAL A 378 -10.85 2.47 7.36
N PRO A 379 -10.15 3.04 8.36
CA PRO A 379 -10.06 2.42 9.69
C PRO A 379 -11.43 2.26 10.33
N SER A 380 -11.82 1.03 10.63
CA SER A 380 -13.08 0.70 11.30
C SER A 380 -12.93 0.87 12.80
N ARG A 381 -13.75 1.71 13.43
CA ARG A 381 -13.59 2.06 14.84
C ARG A 381 -14.73 1.45 15.67
N CYS A 382 -14.39 0.62 16.66
CA CYS A 382 -15.27 0.37 17.80
C CYS A 382 -14.84 1.30 18.95
N PRO A 383 -15.54 2.44 19.17
CA PRO A 383 -15.15 3.44 20.14
C PRO A 383 -15.40 3.01 21.59
N SER A 384 -14.71 3.65 22.53
CA SER A 384 -14.79 3.41 23.97
C SER A 384 -16.19 3.49 24.57
N ASN A 385 -17.08 4.32 24.03
CA ASN A 385 -18.48 4.40 24.47
C ASN A 385 -19.36 3.22 24.00
N CYS A 386 -18.87 2.41 23.05
CA CYS A 386 -19.51 1.15 22.67
C CYS A 386 -19.04 0.03 23.61
N THR A 387 -17.72 -0.12 23.78
CA THR A 387 -17.14 -1.16 24.65
C THR A 387 -17.44 -0.93 26.13
N SER A 388 -17.71 0.31 26.57
CA SER A 388 -18.18 0.59 27.94
C SER A 388 -19.50 -0.09 28.29
N LYS A 389 -20.20 -0.68 27.30
CA LYS A 389 -21.42 -1.48 27.48
C LYS A 389 -21.13 -2.97 27.66
N PHE A 390 -19.89 -3.42 27.53
CA PHE A 390 -19.51 -4.80 27.82
C PHE A 390 -19.71 -5.09 29.32
N PRO A 391 -20.34 -6.22 29.70
CA PRO A 391 -20.77 -6.47 31.07
C PRO A 391 -19.60 -6.67 32.04
N GLN A 392 -18.47 -7.19 31.56
CA GLN A 392 -17.27 -7.45 32.33
C GLN A 392 -16.02 -7.50 31.44
N PRO A 393 -14.80 -7.53 32.03
CA PRO A 393 -13.57 -7.78 31.29
C PRO A 393 -13.62 -9.10 30.52
N MET A 394 -13.34 -9.02 29.22
CA MET A 394 -13.25 -10.18 28.34
C MET A 394 -11.79 -10.53 28.12
N THR A 395 -11.45 -11.81 28.06
CA THR A 395 -10.07 -12.23 27.79
C THR A 395 -10.01 -13.01 26.47
N PHE A 396 -8.99 -12.74 25.66
CA PHE A 396 -8.83 -13.31 24.32
C PHE A 396 -7.96 -14.57 24.35
N PHE A 397 -8.38 -15.59 23.60
CA PHE A 397 -7.69 -16.88 23.54
C PHE A 397 -6.98 -17.11 22.20
N PHE A 398 -7.63 -16.86 21.06
CA PHE A 398 -6.97 -16.83 19.74
C PHE A 398 -7.77 -16.00 18.72
N ASN A 399 -7.08 -15.53 17.67
CA ASN A 399 -7.63 -14.75 16.58
C ASN A 399 -7.55 -15.53 15.27
N PHE A 400 -8.61 -15.46 14.48
CA PHE A 400 -8.68 -15.86 13.08
C PHE A 400 -8.73 -14.60 12.22
N PHE A 401 -7.80 -14.46 11.30
CA PHE A 401 -7.78 -13.38 10.32
C PHE A 401 -8.33 -13.92 9.01
N HIS A 402 -9.43 -13.35 8.49
CA HIS A 402 -9.99 -13.71 7.19
C HIS A 402 -9.95 -12.54 6.21
N MET A 403 -9.44 -12.81 5.00
CA MET A 403 -9.41 -11.92 3.83
C MET A 403 -9.34 -12.82 2.58
N HIS A 404 -9.72 -12.33 1.40
CA HIS A 404 -9.62 -13.06 0.13
C HIS A 404 -8.25 -12.85 -0.56
N ILE A 405 -8.15 -13.18 -1.85
CA ILE A 405 -6.89 -13.34 -2.62
C ILE A 405 -6.01 -12.08 -2.62
N SER A 406 -6.60 -10.89 -2.55
CA SER A 406 -5.85 -9.62 -2.55
C SER A 406 -5.40 -9.17 -1.16
N GLY A 407 -5.86 -9.78 -0.05
CA GLY A 407 -5.47 -9.39 1.31
C GLY A 407 -3.96 -9.48 1.57
N ARG A 408 -3.38 -8.46 2.23
CA ARG A 408 -1.93 -8.33 2.50
C ARG A 408 -1.58 -7.93 3.94
N LYS A 409 -2.40 -7.16 4.64
CA LYS A 409 -2.18 -6.82 6.06
C LYS A 409 -3.53 -6.63 6.78
N ILE A 410 -3.61 -6.93 8.07
CA ILE A 410 -4.76 -6.59 8.90
C ILE A 410 -4.27 -6.21 10.30
N ILE A 411 -4.71 -5.08 10.83
CA ILE A 411 -4.31 -4.52 12.12
C ILE A 411 -5.56 -4.10 12.87
N THR A 412 -5.76 -4.56 14.10
CA THR A 412 -6.71 -3.99 15.05
C THR A 412 -5.93 -3.36 16.20
N GLN A 413 -5.81 -2.03 16.18
CA GLN A 413 -5.22 -1.25 17.26
C GLN A 413 -6.09 -1.42 18.51
N HIS A 414 -5.47 -1.54 19.69
CA HIS A 414 -6.14 -1.59 20.99
C HIS A 414 -5.75 -0.35 21.77
N ILE A 415 -6.71 0.49 22.15
CA ILE A 415 -6.45 1.78 22.79
C ILE A 415 -7.14 1.80 24.15
N ARG A 416 -6.40 2.07 25.22
CA ARG A 416 -6.94 2.22 26.58
C ARG A 416 -6.63 3.60 27.11
N ASN A 417 -7.66 4.38 27.42
CA ASN A 417 -7.54 5.76 27.92
C ASN A 417 -6.67 6.67 27.02
N GLY A 418 -6.75 6.50 25.69
CA GLY A 418 -5.96 7.27 24.72
C GLY A 418 -4.51 6.80 24.55
N VAL A 419 -4.09 5.73 25.22
CA VAL A 419 -2.79 5.07 25.02
C VAL A 419 -3.00 3.83 24.16
N GLU A 420 -2.29 3.72 23.04
CA GLU A 420 -2.25 2.51 22.24
C GLU A 420 -1.48 1.40 22.97
N LEU A 421 -2.17 0.31 23.25
CA LEU A 421 -1.65 -0.98 23.67
C LEU A 421 -1.28 -1.80 22.42
N PRO A 422 -0.47 -2.87 22.54
CA PRO A 422 -0.05 -3.66 21.38
C PRO A 422 -1.22 -4.12 20.49
N PRO A 423 -1.18 -3.90 19.16
CA PRO A 423 -2.29 -4.23 18.28
C PRO A 423 -2.46 -5.75 18.11
N ILE A 424 -3.69 -6.19 17.82
CA ILE A 424 -3.96 -7.50 17.24
C ILE A 424 -3.75 -7.37 15.74
N GLU A 425 -2.59 -7.79 15.23
CA GLU A 425 -2.26 -7.65 13.81
C GLU A 425 -1.71 -8.93 13.17
N ARG A 426 -1.79 -8.95 11.84
CA ARG A 426 -1.10 -9.87 10.95
C ARG A 426 -0.48 -9.08 9.83
N THR A 427 0.85 -8.98 9.83
CA THR A 427 1.56 -8.00 9.02
C THR A 427 1.80 -8.45 7.59
N SER A 428 1.81 -9.77 7.36
CA SER A 428 2.02 -10.42 6.07
C SER A 428 0.92 -11.45 5.79
N PHE A 429 -0.30 -10.98 5.54
CA PHE A 429 -1.45 -11.85 5.28
C PHE A 429 -1.30 -12.64 3.96
N ASN A 430 -1.74 -13.90 3.96
CA ASN A 430 -1.89 -14.70 2.75
C ASN A 430 -3.20 -15.50 2.72
N PHE A 431 -3.93 -15.38 1.62
CA PHE A 431 -5.22 -16.07 1.38
C PHE A 431 -5.18 -17.59 1.54
N ASN A 432 -4.09 -18.24 1.13
CA ASN A 432 -3.98 -19.71 1.20
C ASN A 432 -3.61 -20.20 2.62
N PHE A 433 -3.43 -19.30 3.59
CA PHE A 433 -3.11 -19.67 4.97
C PHE A 433 -3.81 -18.76 5.97
N GLN A 434 -4.98 -19.17 6.43
CA GLN A 434 -5.87 -18.40 7.32
C GLN A 434 -6.09 -19.10 8.67
N GLY A 435 -5.10 -19.87 9.13
CA GLY A 435 -5.14 -20.56 10.43
C GLY A 435 -5.16 -19.59 11.64
N PRO A 436 -5.49 -20.10 12.83
CA PRO A 436 -5.55 -19.29 14.04
C PRO A 436 -4.16 -18.82 14.48
N VAL A 437 -4.14 -17.67 15.17
CA VAL A 437 -2.95 -17.00 15.71
C VAL A 437 -3.26 -16.57 17.14
N GLU A 438 -2.38 -16.86 18.11
CA GLU A 438 -2.58 -16.41 19.49
C GLU A 438 -2.16 -14.94 19.64
N PRO A 439 -2.94 -14.10 20.36
CA PRO A 439 -2.52 -12.74 20.69
C PRO A 439 -1.32 -12.72 21.64
N GLN A 440 -0.57 -11.63 21.58
CA GLN A 440 0.56 -11.37 22.46
C GLN A 440 0.12 -11.29 23.93
N ILE A 441 0.94 -11.80 24.85
CA ILE A 441 0.54 -11.98 26.27
C ILE A 441 0.12 -10.67 26.96
N GLU A 442 0.74 -9.55 26.58
CA GLU A 442 0.51 -8.25 27.20
C GLU A 442 -0.91 -7.70 26.97
N THR A 443 -1.67 -8.24 26.00
CA THR A 443 -3.00 -7.73 25.60
C THR A 443 -4.15 -8.71 25.80
N ARG A 444 -3.96 -9.73 26.65
CA ARG A 444 -4.96 -10.78 26.85
C ARG A 444 -6.32 -10.30 27.36
N THR A 445 -6.44 -9.17 28.06
CA THR A 445 -7.71 -8.74 28.68
C THR A 445 -8.16 -7.36 28.21
N PHE A 446 -9.36 -7.33 27.63
CA PHE A 446 -10.09 -6.13 27.22
C PHE A 446 -10.99 -5.65 28.36
N LEU A 447 -11.00 -4.35 28.60
CA LEU A 447 -11.81 -3.71 29.65
C LEU A 447 -12.94 -2.90 29.02
N PRO A 448 -14.11 -2.82 29.68
CA PRO A 448 -15.15 -1.87 29.28
C PRO A 448 -14.59 -0.44 29.25
N GLY A 449 -14.69 0.24 28.10
CA GLY A 449 -14.11 1.56 27.86
C GLY A 449 -12.84 1.58 27.01
N ASP A 450 -12.31 0.41 26.62
CA ASP A 450 -11.24 0.32 25.61
C ASP A 450 -11.76 0.67 24.20
N GLU A 451 -10.89 1.08 23.30
CA GLU A 451 -11.23 1.42 21.92
C GLU A 451 -10.45 0.53 20.95
N PHE A 452 -11.07 0.14 19.84
CA PHE A 452 -10.47 -0.70 18.81
C PHE A 452 -10.55 -0.04 17.44
N ILE A 453 -9.45 -0.08 16.68
CA ILE A 453 -9.39 0.47 15.32
C ILE A 453 -8.82 -0.58 14.36
N THR A 454 -9.68 -1.16 13.51
CA THR A 454 -9.32 -2.21 12.55
C THR A 454 -9.08 -1.63 11.15
N THR A 455 -7.86 -1.74 10.64
CA THR A 455 -7.46 -1.34 9.28
C THR A 455 -6.93 -2.56 8.52
N CYS A 456 -7.38 -2.73 7.29
CA CYS A 456 -7.01 -3.86 6.44
C CYS A 456 -6.38 -3.35 5.15
N SER A 457 -5.32 -4.01 4.68
CA SER A 457 -4.62 -3.68 3.44
C SER A 457 -4.65 -4.83 2.46
N TYR A 458 -4.80 -4.49 1.18
CA TYR A 458 -5.01 -5.37 0.05
C TYR A 458 -4.14 -4.94 -1.14
N THR A 459 -4.01 -5.76 -2.18
CA THR A 459 -3.32 -5.39 -3.43
C THR A 459 -4.21 -5.62 -4.65
N GLY A 460 -4.42 -4.58 -5.44
CA GLY A 460 -5.10 -4.70 -6.73
C GLY A 460 -4.19 -5.20 -7.86
N VAL A 461 -2.91 -5.51 -7.59
CA VAL A 461 -1.98 -5.99 -8.62
C VAL A 461 -2.46 -7.33 -9.19
N GLY A 462 -2.75 -7.35 -10.50
CA GLY A 462 -3.36 -8.50 -11.18
C GLY A 462 -4.87 -8.59 -11.00
N ARG A 463 -5.54 -7.52 -10.55
CA ARG A 463 -6.99 -7.33 -10.64
C ARG A 463 -7.26 -6.25 -11.69
N ASP A 464 -8.21 -6.52 -12.57
CA ASP A 464 -8.55 -5.66 -13.71
C ASP A 464 -9.75 -4.74 -13.43
N VAL A 465 -10.39 -4.89 -12.27
CA VAL A 465 -11.51 -4.06 -11.79
C VAL A 465 -11.44 -3.88 -10.28
N THR A 466 -11.95 -2.76 -9.77
CA THR A 466 -11.95 -2.45 -8.33
C THR A 466 -12.59 -3.59 -7.55
N THR A 467 -11.83 -4.14 -6.61
CA THR A 467 -12.27 -5.26 -5.80
C THR A 467 -12.95 -4.72 -4.55
N HIS A 468 -14.24 -5.03 -4.41
CA HIS A 468 -15.12 -4.55 -3.33
C HIS A 468 -15.38 -5.62 -2.27
N TYR A 469 -16.13 -5.28 -1.22
CA TYR A 469 -16.65 -6.28 -0.28
C TYR A 469 -17.63 -7.23 -0.98
N GLY A 470 -17.40 -8.54 -0.89
CA GLY A 470 -18.27 -9.55 -1.46
C GLY A 470 -17.80 -10.99 -1.22
N PRO A 471 -18.66 -12.00 -1.50
CA PRO A 471 -18.37 -13.40 -1.19
C PRO A 471 -17.50 -14.13 -2.23
N SER A 472 -17.31 -13.60 -3.44
CA SER A 472 -16.46 -14.25 -4.45
C SER A 472 -15.00 -14.29 -4.01
N SER A 473 -14.23 -15.29 -4.47
CA SER A 473 -12.76 -15.29 -4.33
C SER A 473 -12.09 -14.12 -5.07
N PHE A 474 -12.82 -13.50 -6.00
CA PHE A 474 -12.43 -12.27 -6.69
C PHE A 474 -13.02 -10.99 -6.08
N ASP A 475 -13.90 -11.10 -5.08
CA ASP A 475 -14.25 -10.00 -4.18
C ASP A 475 -13.30 -10.02 -2.96
N GLU A 476 -13.56 -9.20 -1.95
CA GLU A 476 -12.84 -9.19 -0.68
C GLU A 476 -13.72 -9.21 0.57
N MET A 477 -13.12 -9.55 1.71
CA MET A 477 -13.80 -9.58 3.02
C MET A 477 -12.89 -9.12 4.17
N VAL A 478 -13.51 -8.58 5.24
CA VAL A 478 -12.87 -8.30 6.55
C VAL A 478 -13.70 -8.86 7.73
N PRO A 479 -13.58 -10.14 8.08
CA PRO A 479 -13.86 -10.63 9.41
C PRO A 479 -12.53 -10.94 10.11
N THR A 480 -12.12 -10.08 11.05
CA THR A 480 -11.27 -10.53 12.15
C THR A 480 -12.18 -11.26 13.12
N VAL A 481 -12.08 -12.60 13.14
CA VAL A 481 -12.85 -13.48 14.00
C VAL A 481 -12.04 -13.74 15.26
N ASN A 482 -12.34 -13.04 16.35
CA ASN A 482 -11.56 -13.15 17.58
C ASN A 482 -12.34 -13.94 18.62
N ASN A 483 -11.71 -14.93 19.24
CA ASN A 483 -12.39 -15.78 20.22
C ASN A 483 -12.01 -15.37 21.64
N CYS A 484 -13.05 -15.14 22.44
CA CYS A 484 -13.00 -14.44 23.71
C CYS A 484 -13.90 -15.16 24.73
N TRP A 485 -13.44 -15.27 25.97
CA TRP A 485 -14.19 -15.98 27.02
C TRP A 485 -14.80 -15.06 28.08
N ASP A 486 -16.06 -15.36 28.42
CA ASP A 486 -16.86 -14.87 29.55
C ASP A 486 -16.43 -15.52 30.91
N LEU A 487 -16.52 -14.84 32.05
CA LEU A 487 -16.61 -15.44 33.38
C LEU A 487 -18.07 -15.61 33.89
N SER A 488 -19.06 -15.17 33.11
CA SER A 488 -20.50 -15.24 33.38
C SER A 488 -21.21 -16.24 32.46
N PRO A 489 -22.13 -17.09 32.98
CA PRO A 489 -22.74 -18.18 32.21
C PRO A 489 -23.99 -17.74 31.41
N ASN A 490 -23.84 -16.78 30.50
CA ASN A 490 -24.84 -16.38 29.47
C ASN A 490 -24.28 -15.23 28.58
N ALA A 491 -23.23 -15.47 27.79
CA ALA A 491 -22.58 -14.41 26.98
C ALA A 491 -22.61 -14.68 25.46
N PRO A 492 -23.67 -14.26 24.73
CA PRO A 492 -23.73 -14.39 23.28
C PRO A 492 -22.97 -13.26 22.56
N PHE A 493 -22.25 -13.65 21.49
CA PHE A 493 -21.65 -12.85 20.40
C PHE A 493 -21.60 -11.31 20.58
N TYR A 494 -20.39 -10.80 20.80
CA TYR A 494 -20.16 -9.35 20.92
C TYR A 494 -19.76 -8.73 19.58
N THR A 495 -20.71 -8.02 18.97
CA THR A 495 -20.49 -7.06 17.89
C THR A 495 -20.77 -5.65 18.40
N CYS A 496 -20.06 -4.63 17.91
CA CYS A 496 -20.31 -3.21 18.28
C CYS A 496 -21.59 -2.64 17.62
N MET A 497 -22.55 -3.53 17.37
CA MET A 497 -23.59 -3.49 16.33
C MET A 497 -24.52 -4.70 16.56
N VAL A 498 -25.53 -4.57 17.44
CA VAL A 498 -26.39 -5.70 17.86
C VAL A 498 -27.23 -6.22 16.69
N GLY A 499 -27.12 -7.51 16.37
CA GLY A 499 -27.60 -8.11 15.11
C GLY A 499 -29.08 -7.84 14.79
N ASP A 500 -29.97 -7.99 15.76
CA ASP A 500 -31.42 -7.80 15.56
C ASP A 500 -31.78 -6.35 15.19
N GLU A 501 -31.08 -5.35 15.76
CA GLU A 501 -31.35 -3.93 15.49
C GLU A 501 -30.84 -3.50 14.11
N LEU A 502 -29.76 -4.12 13.62
CA LEU A 502 -29.25 -3.86 12.27
C LEU A 502 -30.04 -4.57 11.19
N ASN A 503 -30.49 -5.80 11.45
CA ASN A 503 -31.38 -6.48 10.52
C ASN A 503 -32.66 -5.66 10.34
N ALA A 504 -33.20 -5.08 11.42
CA ALA A 504 -34.32 -4.13 11.34
C ALA A 504 -34.01 -2.83 10.56
N ILE A 505 -32.78 -2.29 10.63
CA ILE A 505 -32.38 -1.11 9.83
C ILE A 505 -32.21 -1.48 8.35
N PHE A 506 -31.56 -2.59 8.02
CA PHE A 506 -31.30 -2.99 6.63
C PHE A 506 -32.51 -3.57 5.89
N THR A 507 -33.48 -4.15 6.61
CA THR A 507 -34.73 -4.67 6.02
C THR A 507 -35.89 -3.66 6.03
N ALA A 508 -35.75 -2.51 6.70
CA ALA A 508 -36.78 -1.48 6.72
C ALA A 508 -36.91 -0.77 5.37
N ALA A 509 -38.13 -0.72 4.82
CA ALA A 509 -38.46 0.02 3.60
C ALA A 509 -38.18 1.54 3.69
N ASN A 510 -37.98 2.07 4.90
CA ASN A 510 -37.39 3.39 5.13
C ASN A 510 -36.57 3.37 6.45
N PRO A 511 -35.22 3.36 6.41
CA PRO A 511 -34.39 3.22 7.60
C PRO A 511 -34.20 4.54 8.39
N LEU A 512 -34.49 5.70 7.79
CA LEU A 512 -34.21 7.02 8.38
C LEU A 512 -34.75 7.20 9.82
N PRO A 513 -35.98 6.78 10.18
CA PRO A 513 -36.49 6.94 11.54
C PRO A 513 -35.68 6.12 12.58
N LEU A 514 -35.27 4.90 12.22
CA LEU A 514 -34.48 4.01 13.08
C LEU A 514 -33.06 4.55 13.25
N VAL A 515 -32.44 5.04 12.17
CA VAL A 515 -31.14 5.73 12.20
C VAL A 515 -31.21 6.98 13.09
N TYR A 516 -32.28 7.77 13.02
CA TYR A 516 -32.46 8.97 13.84
C TYR A 516 -32.65 8.64 15.32
N GLN A 517 -33.44 7.61 15.64
CA GLN A 517 -33.64 7.12 17.01
C GLN A 517 -32.33 6.52 17.59
N ALA A 518 -31.53 5.86 16.77
CA ALA A 518 -30.21 5.37 17.16
C ALA A 518 -29.19 6.50 17.40
N LEU A 519 -29.19 7.55 16.56
CA LEU A 519 -28.38 8.76 16.79
C LEU A 519 -28.76 9.44 18.12
N GLN A 520 -30.06 9.63 18.39
CA GLN A 520 -30.55 10.27 19.61
C GLN A 520 -30.28 9.48 20.90
N THR A 521 -30.16 8.14 20.80
CA THR A 521 -29.86 7.26 21.95
C THR A 521 -28.36 6.98 22.12
N GLY A 522 -27.49 7.63 21.34
CA GLY A 522 -26.03 7.39 21.38
C GLY A 522 -25.64 5.97 20.93
N LYS A 523 -26.48 5.35 20.08
CA LYS A 523 -26.19 4.09 19.38
C LYS A 523 -25.55 4.33 18.00
N LEU A 524 -25.63 5.55 17.46
CA LEU A 524 -24.95 6.04 16.26
C LEU A 524 -24.35 7.43 16.54
N ILE A 525 -23.31 7.85 15.80
CA ILE A 525 -22.64 9.16 15.97
C ILE A 525 -22.37 9.79 14.59
N SER A 526 -22.55 11.11 14.48
CA SER A 526 -22.23 11.93 13.30
C SER A 526 -20.90 12.66 13.47
N THR A 527 -20.14 12.86 12.39
CA THR A 527 -18.73 13.30 12.39
C THR A 527 -18.51 14.83 12.32
N ALA A 528 -19.55 15.65 12.40
CA ALA A 528 -19.45 17.10 12.23
C ALA A 528 -19.58 17.90 13.53
N ALA A 529 -18.46 18.16 14.23
CA ALA A 529 -18.11 19.41 14.96
C ALA A 529 -17.05 19.21 16.06
N ALA A 530 -15.90 19.87 15.95
CA ALA A 530 -15.02 20.24 17.08
C ALA A 530 -14.12 21.43 16.72
N PRO A 531 -14.00 22.50 17.54
CA PRO A 531 -13.16 23.66 17.26
C PRO A 531 -11.68 23.46 17.67
N MET A 532 -10.76 24.13 16.95
CA MET A 532 -9.33 24.10 17.25
C MET A 532 -8.95 24.82 18.56
N GLN A 533 -7.91 24.32 19.23
CA GLN A 533 -7.15 24.99 20.28
C GLN A 533 -5.63 24.89 19.99
N PRO A 534 -4.79 25.77 20.58
CA PRO A 534 -3.54 26.19 19.94
C PRO A 534 -2.45 25.12 19.86
N TYR A 535 -1.71 25.16 18.74
CA TYR A 535 -0.73 24.16 18.33
C TYR A 535 0.61 24.25 19.08
N THR A 536 1.07 23.12 19.62
CA THR A 536 2.49 22.87 19.88
C THR A 536 3.20 22.38 18.61
N PRO A 537 4.49 22.73 18.38
CA PRO A 537 5.17 22.41 17.12
C PRO A 537 5.37 20.90 16.95
N TYR A 538 4.73 20.34 15.93
CA TYR A 538 4.91 18.96 15.51
C TYR A 538 6.25 18.80 14.77
N ASN A 539 6.96 17.70 15.02
CA ASN A 539 8.18 17.33 14.32
C ASN A 539 7.92 16.07 13.49
N ALA A 540 8.36 16.04 12.23
CA ALA A 540 8.45 14.80 11.48
C ALA A 540 9.68 14.00 11.91
N THR A 541 9.57 12.68 11.98
CA THR A 541 10.73 11.77 12.04
C THR A 541 10.83 11.02 10.73
N VAL A 542 11.91 11.25 10.00
CA VAL A 542 12.19 10.64 8.70
C VAL A 542 13.21 9.53 8.88
N GLY A 543 12.85 8.29 8.52
CA GLY A 543 13.72 7.11 8.60
C GLY A 543 14.17 6.65 7.22
N CYS A 544 15.48 6.52 7.03
CA CYS A 544 16.10 6.19 5.74
C CYS A 544 17.03 4.97 5.85
N ARG A 545 16.86 4.02 4.92
CA ARG A 545 17.68 2.81 4.76
C ARG A 545 18.21 2.77 3.32
N ALA A 546 19.53 2.75 3.13
CA ALA A 546 20.12 2.85 1.80
C ALA A 546 21.32 1.89 1.58
N LEU A 547 21.51 1.44 0.33
CA LEU A 547 22.28 0.23 -0.05
C LEU A 547 23.21 0.46 -1.27
N PRO A 548 24.53 0.14 -1.27
CA PRO A 548 25.34 -0.49 -0.23
C PRO A 548 26.53 0.38 0.27
N ASP A 549 27.33 -0.19 1.18
CA ASP A 549 28.38 0.43 2.02
C ASP A 549 29.61 1.08 1.32
N THR A 550 29.52 1.53 0.07
CA THR A 550 30.66 2.23 -0.58
C THR A 550 30.66 3.75 -0.35
N TRP A 551 29.65 4.30 0.31
CA TRP A 551 29.37 5.73 0.28
C TRP A 551 30.02 6.54 1.41
N GLY A 552 30.26 7.81 1.11
CA GLY A 552 30.62 8.84 2.08
C GLY A 552 29.50 9.85 2.34
N TRP A 553 28.46 9.91 1.49
CA TRP A 553 27.31 10.78 1.72
C TRP A 553 26.00 10.27 1.10
N ILE A 554 24.87 10.66 1.69
CA ILE A 554 23.49 10.43 1.22
C ILE A 554 22.70 11.74 1.41
N GLY A 555 22.02 12.22 0.38
CA GLY A 555 21.06 13.32 0.46
C GLY A 555 19.63 12.84 0.27
N LEU A 556 18.71 13.36 1.09
CA LEU A 556 17.25 13.25 0.91
C LEU A 556 16.66 14.66 1.01
N GLY A 557 15.79 15.04 0.08
CA GLY A 557 15.22 16.38 0.08
C GLY A 557 13.79 16.48 -0.43
N ILE A 558 13.11 17.56 -0.05
CA ILE A 558 11.80 17.96 -0.59
C ILE A 558 12.07 18.94 -1.73
N SER A 559 11.33 18.82 -2.84
CA SER A 559 11.51 19.67 -4.01
C SER A 559 10.20 19.86 -4.77
N GLU A 560 10.28 20.41 -5.98
CA GLU A 560 9.17 20.42 -6.95
C GLU A 560 9.26 19.27 -7.97
N GLY A 561 10.22 18.35 -7.82
CA GLY A 561 10.42 17.16 -8.67
C GLY A 561 11.81 17.01 -9.27
N GLY A 562 12.69 18.01 -9.08
CA GLY A 562 14.10 18.00 -9.47
C GLY A 562 15.02 18.55 -8.39
N MET A 563 16.32 18.64 -8.68
CA MET A 563 17.32 19.13 -7.71
C MET A 563 17.17 20.62 -7.40
N LEU A 564 16.71 21.43 -8.36
CA LEU A 564 16.65 22.88 -8.25
C LEU A 564 15.60 23.32 -7.21
N ALA A 565 15.96 24.26 -6.34
CA ALA A 565 15.22 24.69 -5.15
C ALA A 565 14.76 23.56 -4.23
N ALA A 566 15.52 22.46 -4.14
CA ALA A 566 15.29 21.45 -3.12
C ALA A 566 15.89 21.87 -1.77
N ASP A 567 15.16 21.61 -0.69
CA ASP A 567 15.70 21.55 0.69
C ASP A 567 16.10 20.10 0.95
N ILE A 568 17.31 19.87 1.48
CA ILE A 568 18.00 18.59 1.45
C ILE A 568 18.76 18.34 2.75
N ALA A 569 18.32 17.36 3.52
CA ALA A 569 19.12 16.77 4.58
C ALA A 569 20.22 15.89 3.97
N VAL A 570 21.50 16.26 4.16
CA VAL A 570 22.64 15.47 3.68
C VAL A 570 23.41 14.85 4.85
N LEU A 571 23.34 13.53 4.95
CA LEU A 571 24.17 12.74 5.85
C LEU A 571 25.55 12.53 5.21
N GLN A 572 26.61 12.89 5.93
CA GLN A 572 28.00 12.65 5.56
C GLN A 572 28.71 11.79 6.61
N TYR A 573 29.66 10.97 6.16
CA TYR A 573 30.46 10.08 7.00
C TYR A 573 31.95 10.41 6.84
N ASP A 574 32.58 10.87 7.92
CA ASP A 574 34.01 11.13 7.97
C ASP A 574 34.77 9.88 8.44
N THR A 575 35.55 9.30 7.53
CA THR A 575 36.39 8.12 7.80
C THR A 575 37.61 8.41 8.67
N ALA A 576 38.04 9.66 8.80
CA ALA A 576 39.19 10.05 9.62
C ALA A 576 38.80 10.27 11.09
N THR A 577 37.59 10.77 11.36
CA THR A 577 37.09 10.98 12.74
C THR A 577 36.09 9.93 13.22
N ASP A 578 35.62 9.05 12.33
CA ASP A 578 34.62 8.01 12.60
C ASP A 578 33.30 8.61 13.11
N ARG A 579 32.76 9.57 12.35
CA ARG A 579 31.56 10.35 12.71
C ARG A 579 30.58 10.47 11.56
N PHE A 580 29.30 10.47 11.92
CA PHE A 580 28.24 10.96 11.06
C PHE A 580 27.94 12.41 11.39
N THR A 581 27.84 13.22 10.35
CA THR A 581 27.27 14.56 10.38
C THR A 581 26.04 14.57 9.50
N LEU A 582 25.00 15.28 9.93
CA LEU A 582 23.88 15.67 9.09
C LEU A 582 23.97 17.18 8.96
N GLY A 583 23.95 17.69 7.74
CA GLY A 583 23.77 19.12 7.49
C GLY A 583 22.47 19.34 6.74
N ASP A 584 21.88 20.52 6.97
CA ASP A 584 20.86 21.09 6.09
C ASP A 584 21.53 21.75 4.90
N TYR A 585 21.00 21.49 3.72
CA TYR A 585 21.51 22.00 2.45
C TYR A 585 20.36 22.41 1.56
N TRP A 586 20.56 23.47 0.78
CA TRP A 586 19.60 23.86 -0.25
C TRP A 586 20.25 24.07 -1.62
N ALA A 587 19.48 23.82 -2.67
CA ALA A 587 20.00 23.73 -4.02
C ALA A 587 19.59 24.92 -4.92
N GLN A 588 20.49 25.90 -5.04
CA GLN A 588 20.35 27.01 -6.00
C GLN A 588 20.57 26.60 -7.47
N THR A 589 21.20 25.45 -7.72
CA THR A 589 21.56 24.98 -9.06
C THR A 589 21.46 23.45 -9.15
N PHE A 590 21.62 22.88 -10.35
CA PHE A 590 21.83 21.43 -10.54
C PHE A 590 23.24 20.95 -10.14
N GLY A 591 24.07 21.84 -9.60
CA GLY A 591 25.40 21.54 -9.07
C GLY A 591 25.35 21.05 -7.62
N ARG A 592 26.45 21.27 -6.89
CA ARG A 592 26.54 20.95 -5.46
C ARG A 592 25.63 21.92 -4.68
N PRO A 593 24.75 21.43 -3.78
CA PRO A 593 23.91 22.30 -2.96
C PRO A 593 24.76 23.07 -1.94
N ALA A 594 24.29 24.27 -1.58
CA ALA A 594 24.90 25.09 -0.54
C ALA A 594 24.52 24.53 0.84
N LEU A 595 25.43 24.63 1.82
CA LEU A 595 25.05 24.41 3.22
C LEU A 595 24.15 25.58 3.63
N ASP A 596 23.07 25.28 4.33
CA ASP A 596 22.11 26.29 4.76
C ASP A 596 22.62 27.09 5.98
N GLU A 597 22.17 28.34 6.11
CA GLU A 597 22.60 29.23 7.20
C GLU A 597 21.93 28.88 8.53
N GLN A 598 20.68 28.43 8.50
CA GLN A 598 20.04 27.75 9.62
C GLN A 598 20.16 26.22 9.43
N GLN A 599 20.00 25.45 10.50
CA GLN A 599 20.22 24.00 10.48
C GLN A 599 19.10 23.35 11.29
N ASP A 600 17.93 23.22 10.67
CA ASP A 600 16.68 22.81 11.29
C ASP A 600 16.45 21.28 11.22
N VAL A 601 17.28 20.56 10.46
CA VAL A 601 17.46 19.11 10.57
C VAL A 601 18.29 18.72 11.79
N ARG A 602 17.84 17.69 12.51
CA ARG A 602 18.61 17.06 13.59
C ARG A 602 18.70 15.55 13.39
N LEU A 603 19.94 15.06 13.31
CA LEU A 603 20.24 13.63 13.32
C LEU A 603 19.79 13.00 14.65
N LEU A 604 19.02 11.93 14.57
CA LEU A 604 18.56 11.13 15.71
C LEU A 604 19.40 9.86 15.87
N SER A 605 19.63 9.15 14.77
CA SER A 605 20.52 8.01 14.71
C SER A 605 21.20 7.92 13.34
N ALA A 606 22.42 7.41 13.31
CA ALA A 606 23.10 6.96 12.09
C ALA A 606 24.00 5.78 12.44
N ALA A 607 23.94 4.72 11.64
CA ALA A 607 24.76 3.54 11.80
C ALA A 607 25.09 2.92 10.43
N ARG A 608 26.29 2.36 10.33
CA ARG A 608 26.67 1.43 9.25
C ARG A 608 26.59 0.02 9.81
N SER A 609 25.73 -0.80 9.21
CA SER A 609 25.53 -2.20 9.61
C SER A 609 25.15 -3.04 8.38
N GLY A 610 25.70 -4.26 8.30
CA GLY A 610 25.32 -5.24 7.29
C GLY A 610 25.54 -4.83 5.83
N GLY A 611 26.52 -3.94 5.55
CA GLY A 611 26.77 -3.44 4.19
C GLY A 611 25.90 -2.24 3.81
N ARG A 612 25.33 -1.51 4.78
CA ARG A 612 24.22 -0.55 4.59
C ARG A 612 24.38 0.62 5.55
N THR A 613 23.99 1.82 5.12
CA THR A 613 23.83 2.98 6.02
C THR A 613 22.35 3.15 6.34
N ILE A 614 22.03 3.21 7.63
CA ILE A 614 20.69 3.47 8.15
C ILE A 614 20.77 4.71 9.02
N TYR A 615 19.91 5.68 8.78
CA TYR A 615 19.82 6.89 9.59
C TYR A 615 18.38 7.33 9.78
N SER A 616 18.11 7.97 10.91
CA SER A 616 16.89 8.73 11.11
C SER A 616 17.22 10.14 11.57
N PHE A 617 16.43 11.09 11.10
CA PHE A 617 16.54 12.49 11.48
C PHE A 617 15.14 13.06 11.70
N ARG A 618 15.08 14.18 12.41
CA ARG A 618 13.87 14.99 12.52
C ARG A 618 14.08 16.34 11.86
N ARG A 619 12.99 16.94 11.39
CA ARG A 619 12.91 18.36 11.05
C ARG A 619 11.51 18.90 11.39
N PRO A 620 11.33 20.22 11.49
CA PRO A 620 10.01 20.84 11.61
C PRO A 620 9.09 20.45 10.44
N LEU A 621 7.77 20.48 10.66
CA LEU A 621 6.81 20.41 9.54
C LEU A 621 6.68 21.76 8.80
N HIS A 622 6.92 22.85 9.51
CA HIS A 622 7.00 24.22 9.00
C HIS A 622 8.21 24.89 9.65
N SER A 623 9.03 25.57 8.85
CA SER A 623 10.30 26.16 9.25
C SER A 623 10.28 27.68 9.10
N CYS A 624 11.18 28.35 9.80
CA CYS A 624 11.36 29.79 9.74
C CYS A 624 12.43 30.19 8.70
N ASP A 625 13.17 29.21 8.17
CA ASP A 625 14.08 29.45 7.06
C ASP A 625 13.31 29.55 5.73
N THR A 626 13.67 30.55 4.93
CA THR A 626 13.17 30.74 3.57
C THR A 626 13.79 29.81 2.52
N ALA A 627 14.87 29.10 2.87
CA ALA A 627 15.48 28.05 2.07
C ALA A 627 14.83 26.66 2.30
N ASP A 628 14.14 26.48 3.44
CA ASP A 628 13.41 25.27 3.79
C ASP A 628 12.07 25.13 3.02
N ARG A 629 11.65 23.88 2.77
CA ARG A 629 10.32 23.54 2.28
C ARG A 629 9.47 22.89 3.37
N GLU A 630 8.24 23.37 3.49
CA GLU A 630 7.24 22.79 4.40
C GLU A 630 6.90 21.35 4.03
N ILE A 631 6.67 20.51 5.05
CA ILE A 631 5.97 19.24 4.88
C ILE A 631 4.48 19.53 4.97
N LEU A 632 3.77 19.36 3.86
CA LEU A 632 2.37 19.72 3.73
C LEU A 632 1.47 18.57 4.21
N LYS A 633 0.56 18.91 5.14
CA LYS A 633 -0.49 18.01 5.61
C LYS A 633 -1.34 17.53 4.44
N ASP A 634 -1.61 16.24 4.40
CA ASP A 634 -2.54 15.55 3.50
C ASP A 634 -2.32 15.75 1.99
N THR A 635 -1.22 16.41 1.61
CA THR A 635 -0.87 16.82 0.24
C THR A 635 0.25 15.92 -0.28
N LEU A 636 0.26 15.68 -1.59
CA LEU A 636 1.37 15.00 -2.26
C LEU A 636 2.54 15.97 -2.46
N GLN A 637 3.77 15.49 -2.31
CA GLN A 637 4.98 16.30 -2.48
C GLN A 637 6.09 15.48 -3.13
N TRP A 638 6.93 16.14 -3.92
CA TRP A 638 8.10 15.52 -4.52
C TRP A 638 9.25 15.39 -3.52
N VAL A 639 9.70 14.16 -3.32
CA VAL A 639 10.93 13.83 -2.58
C VAL A 639 12.00 13.39 -3.57
N ILE A 640 13.20 13.95 -3.44
CA ILE A 640 14.40 13.55 -4.17
C ILE A 640 15.40 12.84 -3.25
N PHE A 641 16.21 11.96 -3.83
CA PHE A 641 17.34 11.36 -3.13
C PHE A 641 18.56 11.24 -4.05
N ALA A 642 19.75 11.28 -3.45
CA ALA A 642 21.02 11.03 -4.12
C ALA A 642 22.05 10.44 -3.15
N TYR A 643 23.07 9.73 -3.65
CA TYR A 643 24.15 9.20 -2.82
C TYR A 643 25.47 9.05 -3.58
N GLY A 644 26.60 9.12 -2.86
CA GLY A 644 27.93 9.12 -3.47
C GLY A 644 29.09 8.70 -2.57
N VAL A 645 30.22 8.40 -3.20
CA VAL A 645 31.44 7.88 -2.57
C VAL A 645 32.38 9.02 -2.19
N GLY A 646 32.89 9.02 -0.95
CA GLY A 646 33.80 10.06 -0.45
C GLY A 646 33.08 11.36 -0.06
N PRO A 647 33.73 12.53 -0.14
CA PRO A 647 33.10 13.81 0.20
C PRO A 647 31.95 14.14 -0.77
N LEU A 648 31.03 15.02 -0.36
CA LEU A 648 29.89 15.47 -1.16
C LEU A 648 30.31 15.89 -2.58
N ASN A 649 29.92 15.07 -3.57
CA ASN A 649 30.37 15.11 -4.97
C ASN A 649 29.23 14.72 -5.93
N TYR A 650 29.51 14.64 -7.23
CA TYR A 650 28.48 14.30 -8.22
C TYR A 650 28.12 12.80 -8.18
N HIS A 651 26.82 12.52 -8.05
CA HIS A 651 26.25 11.18 -7.81
C HIS A 651 25.97 10.36 -9.08
N SER A 652 26.09 10.93 -10.29
CA SER A 652 25.72 10.24 -11.54
C SER A 652 24.29 9.65 -11.48
N GLN A 653 24.11 8.36 -11.82
CA GLN A 653 22.82 7.66 -11.82
C GLN A 653 22.31 7.25 -10.42
N ASN A 654 23.09 7.49 -9.36
CA ASN A 654 22.71 7.19 -7.97
C ASN A 654 21.75 8.25 -7.41
N ARG A 655 20.58 8.39 -8.04
CA ARG A 655 19.58 9.41 -7.73
C ARG A 655 18.18 8.95 -8.13
N GLY A 656 17.17 9.61 -7.57
CA GLY A 656 15.79 9.47 -8.03
C GLY A 656 14.86 10.48 -7.38
N SER A 657 13.62 10.47 -7.82
CA SER A 657 12.52 11.23 -7.22
C SER A 657 11.29 10.35 -7.07
N LYS A 658 10.41 10.69 -6.12
CA LYS A 658 9.12 10.04 -5.93
C LYS A 658 8.14 11.03 -5.28
N VAL A 659 6.90 11.03 -5.76
CA VAL A 659 5.80 11.75 -5.10
C VAL A 659 5.33 10.94 -3.89
N LEU A 660 5.30 11.57 -2.72
CA LEU A 660 4.93 10.97 -1.43
C LEU A 660 3.98 11.88 -0.66
N ARG A 661 3.04 11.31 0.09
CA ARG A 661 2.20 12.02 1.05
C ARG A 661 2.92 12.00 2.40
N LEU A 662 3.70 13.03 2.69
CA LEU A 662 4.64 13.04 3.83
C LEU A 662 3.95 13.19 5.20
N TRP A 663 2.73 13.73 5.24
CA TRP A 663 1.95 13.91 6.47
C TRP A 663 0.47 13.53 6.26
N PRO A 664 0.12 12.23 6.21
CA PRO A 664 -1.27 11.79 6.08
C PRO A 664 -2.02 11.85 7.42
N THR A 665 -3.27 12.34 7.42
CA THR A 665 -4.18 12.26 8.59
C THR A 665 -5.37 11.31 8.39
N GLY A 666 -5.45 10.66 7.22
CA GLY A 666 -6.41 9.62 6.91
C GLY A 666 -5.89 8.67 5.82
N PRO A 667 -6.66 7.63 5.45
CA PRO A 667 -6.31 6.72 4.35
C PRO A 667 -6.15 7.49 3.03
N LEU A 668 -5.44 6.88 2.07
CA LEU A 668 -5.32 7.42 0.72
C LEU A 668 -6.68 7.31 -0.01
N PRO A 669 -7.02 8.27 -0.91
CA PRO A 669 -8.21 8.18 -1.74
C PRO A 669 -8.25 6.89 -2.58
N ALA A 670 -9.43 6.55 -3.09
CA ALA A 670 -9.52 5.54 -4.14
C ALA A 670 -8.65 5.96 -5.33
N LYS A 671 -8.09 4.98 -6.03
CA LYS A 671 -7.35 5.21 -7.26
C LYS A 671 -8.35 5.10 -8.42
N LEU A 672 -8.24 6.01 -9.39
CA LEU A 672 -9.16 6.10 -10.50
C LEU A 672 -9.15 4.78 -11.32
N ASP A 673 -10.29 4.10 -11.39
CA ASP A 673 -10.40 2.82 -12.11
C ASP A 673 -10.53 3.06 -13.62
N LEU A 674 -9.38 3.29 -14.25
CA LEU A 674 -9.25 3.52 -15.69
C LEU A 674 -9.38 2.23 -16.53
N THR A 675 -9.75 1.12 -15.88
CA THR A 675 -10.05 -0.18 -16.47
C THR A 675 -11.55 -0.53 -16.40
N SER A 676 -12.36 0.34 -15.78
CA SER A 676 -13.82 0.22 -15.71
C SER A 676 -14.44 0.27 -17.12
N PRO A 677 -15.47 -0.55 -17.42
CA PRO A 677 -16.03 -0.67 -18.78
C PRO A 677 -16.82 0.56 -19.27
N ASP A 678 -17.10 1.53 -18.40
CA ASP A 678 -17.66 2.84 -18.78
C ASP A 678 -16.57 3.87 -19.17
N VAL A 679 -15.29 3.52 -18.95
CA VAL A 679 -14.13 4.36 -19.31
C VAL A 679 -13.60 3.93 -20.67
N GLU A 680 -13.79 4.81 -21.64
CA GLU A 680 -13.21 4.70 -22.97
C GLU A 680 -11.86 5.43 -23.03
N MET A 681 -11.05 5.08 -24.03
CA MET A 681 -9.75 5.74 -24.27
C MET A 681 -9.60 6.14 -25.74
N VAL A 682 -8.99 7.30 -25.98
CA VAL A 682 -8.66 7.80 -27.32
C VAL A 682 -7.23 8.33 -27.36
N ASP A 683 -6.48 7.89 -28.38
CA ASP A 683 -5.10 8.32 -28.63
C ASP A 683 -5.09 9.43 -29.69
N LEU A 684 -4.89 10.67 -29.22
CA LEU A 684 -4.71 11.84 -30.06
C LEU A 684 -3.23 11.94 -30.41
N VAL A 685 -2.80 11.25 -31.48
CA VAL A 685 -1.39 11.13 -31.89
C VAL A 685 -1.13 11.54 -33.35
N HIS A 686 0.11 11.93 -33.63
CA HIS A 686 0.60 12.06 -34.99
C HIS A 686 0.84 10.67 -35.62
N ASP A 687 0.59 10.54 -36.93
CA ASP A 687 0.73 9.26 -37.64
C ASP A 687 2.03 9.24 -38.45
N LYS A 688 3.14 8.94 -37.77
CA LYS A 688 4.49 8.89 -38.37
C LYS A 688 4.82 10.22 -39.09
N ALA A 689 4.56 11.34 -38.42
CA ALA A 689 4.90 12.67 -38.89
C ALA A 689 6.41 12.79 -39.09
N LEU A 690 6.84 13.47 -40.15
CA LEU A 690 8.23 13.87 -40.32
C LEU A 690 8.48 15.11 -39.47
N VAL A 691 9.40 15.04 -38.52
CA VAL A 691 9.79 16.20 -37.70
C VAL A 691 10.59 17.16 -38.58
N PRO A 692 10.21 18.45 -38.69
CA PRO A 692 10.93 19.42 -39.50
C PRO A 692 12.41 19.56 -39.09
N ALA A 693 13.29 19.69 -40.09
CA ALA A 693 14.74 19.87 -39.93
C ALA A 693 15.13 21.31 -39.54
N ILE A 694 14.40 21.90 -38.58
CA ILE A 694 14.63 23.24 -38.04
C ILE A 694 14.58 23.21 -36.51
N THR A 695 15.25 24.17 -35.85
CA THR A 695 15.44 24.15 -34.39
C THR A 695 14.13 24.05 -33.60
N THR A 696 13.13 24.84 -33.97
CA THR A 696 11.77 24.82 -33.38
C THR A 696 10.75 24.68 -34.49
N SER A 697 9.78 23.79 -34.31
CA SER A 697 8.59 23.70 -35.15
C SER A 697 7.39 23.25 -34.31
N TYR A 698 6.19 23.62 -34.74
CA TYR A 698 4.94 23.12 -34.20
C TYR A 698 4.17 22.44 -35.33
N LEU A 699 3.89 21.15 -35.18
CA LEU A 699 2.94 20.46 -36.05
C LEU A 699 1.62 20.27 -35.32
N CYS A 700 0.54 20.48 -36.06
CA CYS A 700 -0.82 20.36 -35.56
C CYS A 700 -1.63 19.32 -36.34
N LYS A 701 -2.58 18.70 -35.65
CA LYS A 701 -3.54 17.76 -36.22
C LYS A 701 -4.88 17.92 -35.52
N ASN A 702 -5.95 18.04 -36.31
CA ASN A 702 -7.31 18.16 -35.80
C ASN A 702 -7.94 16.79 -35.58
N PHE A 703 -8.74 16.68 -34.53
CA PHE A 703 -9.50 15.47 -34.19
C PHE A 703 -10.96 15.83 -33.91
N GLU A 704 -11.86 14.95 -34.33
CA GLU A 704 -13.26 14.92 -33.91
C GLU A 704 -13.37 13.97 -32.71
N LEU A 705 -13.98 14.46 -31.62
CA LEU A 705 -14.21 13.68 -30.41
C LEU A 705 -15.63 13.06 -30.44
N PRO A 706 -15.87 11.96 -29.68
CA PRO A 706 -17.21 11.43 -29.46
C PRO A 706 -18.20 12.52 -29.02
N ALA A 707 -19.36 12.58 -29.68
CA ALA A 707 -20.34 13.67 -29.51
C ALA A 707 -21.81 13.17 -29.60
N ASP A 708 -22.03 11.88 -29.43
CA ASP A 708 -23.32 11.20 -29.31
C ASP A 708 -23.92 11.30 -27.90
N MET A 709 -23.05 11.37 -26.88
CA MET A 709 -23.37 11.58 -25.46
C MET A 709 -22.49 12.70 -24.87
N PRO A 710 -22.87 13.32 -23.73
CA PRO A 710 -21.94 14.13 -22.95
C PRO A 710 -20.92 13.22 -22.27
N TYR A 711 -19.66 13.66 -22.21
CA TYR A 711 -18.54 12.90 -21.66
C TYR A 711 -17.67 13.76 -20.75
N HIS A 712 -17.06 13.16 -19.73
CA HIS A 712 -15.99 13.77 -18.92
C HIS A 712 -14.66 13.05 -19.18
N ILE A 713 -13.60 13.80 -19.50
CA ILE A 713 -12.23 13.30 -19.35
C ILE A 713 -11.90 13.24 -17.86
N ILE A 714 -11.42 12.08 -17.41
CA ILE A 714 -11.09 11.78 -16.02
C ILE A 714 -9.60 11.53 -15.82
N ALA A 715 -8.84 11.22 -16.88
CA ALA A 715 -7.39 11.21 -16.86
C ALA A 715 -6.79 11.47 -18.24
N PHE A 716 -5.52 11.86 -18.28
CA PHE A 716 -4.73 11.86 -19.52
C PHE A 716 -3.27 11.46 -19.27
N GLU A 717 -2.60 10.94 -20.29
CA GLU A 717 -1.17 10.62 -20.25
C GLU A 717 -0.48 10.89 -21.60
N PRO A 718 0.84 11.16 -21.61
CA PRO A 718 1.56 11.34 -22.86
C PRO A 718 1.82 10.01 -23.57
N VAL A 719 1.76 10.03 -24.89
CA VAL A 719 2.32 8.99 -25.77
C VAL A 719 3.55 9.61 -26.41
N ILE A 720 4.75 9.15 -26.09
CA ILE A 720 6.01 9.73 -26.60
C ILE A 720 6.81 8.66 -27.36
N THR A 721 7.22 8.98 -28.57
CA THR A 721 8.00 8.08 -29.44
C THR A 721 9.33 8.67 -29.92
N THR A 722 9.55 9.97 -29.73
CA THR A 722 10.77 10.69 -30.18
C THR A 722 11.30 11.62 -29.07
N PRO A 723 12.63 11.79 -28.93
CA PRO A 723 13.21 12.73 -27.97
C PRO A 723 13.04 14.20 -28.37
N HIS A 724 12.57 14.49 -29.59
CA HIS A 724 12.38 15.86 -30.08
C HIS A 724 11.13 16.56 -29.54
N VAL A 725 10.17 15.85 -28.92
CA VAL A 725 8.98 16.49 -28.32
C VAL A 725 9.42 17.33 -27.13
N HIS A 726 9.21 18.65 -27.23
CA HIS A 726 9.45 19.58 -26.13
C HIS A 726 8.19 19.82 -25.30
N HIS A 727 7.01 19.99 -25.91
CA HIS A 727 5.73 19.98 -25.19
C HIS A 727 4.57 19.64 -26.13
N ILE A 728 3.43 19.29 -25.54
CA ILE A 728 2.20 18.97 -26.26
C ILE A 728 1.07 19.81 -25.65
N THR A 729 0.29 20.49 -26.49
CA THR A 729 -0.94 21.17 -26.08
C THR A 729 -2.12 20.63 -26.89
N THR A 730 -3.30 20.74 -26.30
CA THR A 730 -4.56 20.46 -26.99
C THR A 730 -5.47 21.67 -26.85
N TRP A 731 -6.09 22.09 -27.95
CA TRP A 731 -6.87 23.32 -28.05
C TRP A 731 -8.32 23.00 -28.37
N ALA A 732 -9.25 23.44 -27.53
CA ALA A 732 -10.67 23.18 -27.69
C ALA A 732 -11.25 24.04 -28.82
N CYS A 733 -11.91 23.40 -29.78
CA CYS A 733 -12.58 24.08 -30.88
C CYS A 733 -14.10 24.00 -30.70
N ARG A 734 -14.76 25.16 -30.65
CA ARG A 734 -16.22 25.26 -30.47
C ARG A 734 -16.99 25.21 -31.79
N HIS A 735 -16.28 25.28 -32.91
CA HIS A 735 -16.78 25.14 -34.27
C HIS A 735 -15.93 24.08 -35.02
N PRO A 736 -16.47 23.44 -36.07
CA PRO A 736 -15.67 22.56 -36.93
C PRO A 736 -14.45 23.32 -37.47
N PRO A 737 -13.23 22.78 -37.31
CA PRO A 737 -12.02 23.52 -37.64
C PRO A 737 -11.79 23.61 -39.16
N THR A 738 -11.17 24.71 -39.59
CA THR A 738 -10.79 24.97 -40.99
C THR A 738 -9.94 23.87 -41.66
N HIS A 739 -8.97 23.29 -40.94
CA HIS A 739 -8.17 22.16 -41.43
C HIS A 739 -8.89 20.82 -41.17
N THR A 740 -8.89 19.93 -42.17
CA THR A 740 -9.61 18.64 -42.10
C THR A 740 -9.14 17.80 -40.90
N PRO A 741 -10.05 17.22 -40.10
CA PRO A 741 -9.67 16.24 -39.07
C PRO A 741 -8.84 15.09 -39.66
N GLY A 742 -7.76 14.73 -38.97
CA GLY A 742 -6.79 13.73 -39.40
C GLY A 742 -5.61 14.27 -40.22
N GLU A 743 -5.73 15.44 -40.87
CA GLU A 743 -4.63 16.03 -41.64
C GLU A 743 -3.62 16.75 -40.73
N LEU A 744 -2.32 16.56 -41.03
CA LEU A 744 -1.21 17.27 -40.41
C LEU A 744 -0.97 18.61 -41.11
N PHE A 745 -0.77 19.68 -40.33
CA PHE A 745 -0.42 21.00 -40.83
C PHE A 745 0.64 21.68 -39.96
N ASP A 746 1.39 22.62 -40.53
CA ASP A 746 2.33 23.47 -39.81
C ASP A 746 1.54 24.57 -39.07
N CYS A 747 1.82 24.73 -37.78
CA CYS A 747 1.22 25.74 -36.91
C CYS A 747 2.29 26.52 -36.13
N THR A 748 3.52 26.54 -36.64
CA THR A 748 4.69 27.21 -36.04
C THR A 748 4.54 28.73 -35.99
N SER A 749 3.71 29.32 -36.86
CA SER A 749 3.75 30.76 -37.11
C SER A 749 2.93 31.57 -36.09
N ASN A 750 1.67 31.20 -35.87
CA ASN A 750 0.80 31.82 -34.87
C ASN A 750 -0.47 30.98 -34.66
N ALA A 751 -0.68 30.49 -33.43
CA ALA A 751 -1.86 29.71 -33.06
C ALA A 751 -3.20 30.38 -33.43
N LEU A 752 -3.31 31.71 -33.33
CA LEU A 752 -4.55 32.44 -33.63
C LEU A 752 -4.86 32.56 -35.13
N SER A 753 -3.87 32.41 -36.03
CA SER A 753 -4.10 32.34 -37.48
C SER A 753 -4.13 30.92 -38.01
N ASP A 754 -3.34 30.02 -37.42
CA ASP A 754 -3.07 28.68 -37.94
C ASP A 754 -4.06 27.66 -37.35
N MET A 755 -4.63 27.93 -36.17
CA MET A 755 -5.70 27.16 -35.53
C MET A 755 -6.89 28.07 -35.18
N PRO A 756 -7.46 28.83 -36.15
CA PRO A 756 -8.34 29.95 -35.83
C PRO A 756 -9.57 29.52 -35.03
N ASP A 757 -10.08 28.30 -35.20
CA ASP A 757 -11.32 27.81 -34.58
C ASP A 757 -11.15 27.20 -33.19
N CYS A 758 -9.92 27.18 -32.67
CA CYS A 758 -9.53 26.47 -31.46
C CYS A 758 -8.80 27.44 -30.50
N THR A 759 -9.54 28.04 -29.57
CA THR A 759 -9.17 29.29 -28.89
C THR A 759 -8.79 29.13 -27.42
N ASP A 760 -9.29 28.09 -26.75
CA ASP A 760 -9.01 27.79 -25.35
C ASP A 760 -8.04 26.59 -25.25
N VAL A 761 -6.96 26.72 -24.48
CA VAL A 761 -6.11 25.57 -24.10
C VAL A 761 -6.95 24.63 -23.23
N PHE A 762 -7.04 23.37 -23.65
CA PHE A 762 -7.87 22.36 -23.01
C PHE A 762 -7.06 21.51 -22.02
N LEU A 763 -5.99 20.86 -22.52
CA LEU A 763 -5.00 20.14 -21.71
C LEU A 763 -3.59 20.35 -22.28
N ALA A 764 -2.59 20.36 -21.41
CA ALA A 764 -1.19 20.55 -21.76
C ALA A 764 -0.29 19.52 -21.07
N TRP A 765 0.81 19.17 -21.72
CA TRP A 765 1.86 18.27 -21.23
C TRP A 765 3.25 18.83 -21.58
N ALA A 766 4.20 18.62 -20.67
CA ALA A 766 5.61 18.94 -20.86
C ALA A 766 6.49 17.93 -20.07
N PRO A 767 7.80 17.83 -20.37
CA PRO A 767 8.74 16.95 -19.70
C PRO A 767 8.65 17.02 -18.16
N GLY A 768 8.57 15.84 -17.55
CA GLY A 768 8.34 15.63 -16.12
C GLY A 768 6.90 15.24 -15.76
N ILE A 769 5.94 15.37 -16.68
CA ILE A 769 4.54 14.99 -16.45
C ILE A 769 4.31 13.51 -16.81
N SER A 770 3.75 12.75 -15.86
CA SER A 770 3.29 11.37 -16.06
C SER A 770 1.78 11.35 -16.31
N ARG A 771 1.09 10.21 -16.12
CA ARG A 771 -0.39 10.18 -16.11
C ARG A 771 -0.94 11.16 -15.06
N VAL A 772 -1.89 11.99 -15.46
CA VAL A 772 -2.65 12.90 -14.59
C VAL A 772 -4.05 12.30 -14.43
N GLU A 773 -4.41 11.93 -13.21
CA GLU A 773 -5.75 11.46 -12.83
C GLU A 773 -6.50 12.62 -12.15
N MET A 774 -7.72 12.93 -12.60
CA MET A 774 -8.57 13.95 -11.97
C MET A 774 -9.16 13.42 -10.67
N PRO A 775 -9.49 14.28 -9.68
CA PRO A 775 -10.20 13.85 -8.47
C PRO A 775 -11.51 13.11 -8.80
N ASP A 776 -11.89 12.10 -8.01
CA ASP A 776 -13.02 11.22 -8.35
C ASP A 776 -14.38 11.93 -8.56
N HIS A 777 -14.56 13.15 -8.05
CA HIS A 777 -15.76 13.98 -8.20
C HIS A 777 -15.64 15.07 -9.29
N VAL A 778 -14.51 15.11 -10.03
CA VAL A 778 -14.20 16.15 -11.02
C VAL A 778 -13.96 15.54 -12.40
N GLY A 779 -14.43 16.17 -13.48
CA GLY A 779 -14.06 15.81 -14.84
C GLY A 779 -14.11 16.98 -15.82
N LEU A 780 -13.36 16.89 -16.92
CA LEU A 780 -13.29 17.93 -17.95
C LEU A 780 -14.30 17.62 -19.06
N PRO A 781 -15.33 18.46 -19.29
CA PRO A 781 -16.48 18.11 -20.13
C PRO A 781 -16.23 18.28 -21.64
N PHE A 782 -16.81 17.36 -22.43
CA PHE A 782 -16.90 17.46 -23.90
C PHE A 782 -18.08 16.63 -24.45
N GLY A 783 -18.32 16.71 -25.76
CA GLY A 783 -19.26 15.83 -26.48
C GLY A 783 -20.63 16.45 -26.74
N LYS A 784 -21.69 15.66 -26.61
CA LYS A 784 -23.07 16.10 -26.91
C LYS A 784 -23.52 17.20 -25.94
N ASP A 785 -24.16 18.22 -26.50
CA ASP A 785 -24.67 19.41 -25.79
C ASP A 785 -23.61 20.18 -24.95
N GLN A 786 -22.33 19.84 -25.16
CA GLN A 786 -21.15 20.49 -24.59
C GLN A 786 -20.45 21.38 -25.64
N GLU A 787 -19.64 22.32 -25.15
CA GLU A 787 -18.94 23.32 -25.98
C GLU A 787 -17.82 22.72 -26.85
N VAL A 788 -17.22 21.61 -26.43
CA VAL A 788 -16.02 21.01 -27.06
C VAL A 788 -16.41 19.73 -27.79
N LYS A 789 -16.19 19.70 -29.11
CA LYS A 789 -16.43 18.52 -29.98
C LYS A 789 -15.28 18.23 -30.93
N TYR A 790 -14.49 19.25 -31.25
CA TYR A 790 -13.25 19.13 -32.01
C TYR A 790 -12.10 19.63 -31.14
N ILE A 791 -10.93 19.08 -31.36
CA ILE A 791 -9.72 19.46 -30.63
C ILE A 791 -8.52 19.45 -31.57
N THR A 792 -7.66 20.46 -31.49
CA THR A 792 -6.37 20.46 -32.18
C THR A 792 -5.29 19.98 -31.23
N LEU A 793 -4.61 18.89 -31.58
CA LEU A 793 -3.34 18.52 -30.99
C LEU A 793 -2.26 19.41 -31.61
N SER A 794 -1.42 20.02 -30.79
CA SER A 794 -0.26 20.82 -31.21
C SER A 794 0.98 20.32 -30.47
N ILE A 795 1.99 19.86 -31.21
CA ILE A 795 3.25 19.34 -30.67
C ILE A 795 4.40 20.28 -31.04
N HIS A 796 5.04 20.87 -30.03
CA HIS A 796 6.29 21.60 -30.18
C HIS A 796 7.45 20.60 -30.26
N TYR A 797 8.14 20.57 -31.41
CA TYR A 797 9.41 19.86 -31.57
C TYR A 797 10.61 20.80 -31.43
N ASN A 798 11.57 20.38 -30.61
CA ASN A 798 12.90 20.98 -30.51
C ASN A 798 13.91 20.03 -31.20
N ASN A 799 14.30 20.36 -32.42
CA ASN A 799 15.24 19.60 -33.25
C ASN A 799 16.52 20.43 -33.51
N PRO A 800 17.35 20.70 -32.47
CA PRO A 800 18.53 21.56 -32.60
C PRO A 800 19.65 20.97 -33.48
N GLU A 801 19.57 19.67 -33.78
CA GLU A 801 20.51 18.93 -34.64
C GLU A 801 20.10 18.99 -36.13
N HIS A 802 18.94 19.57 -36.44
CA HIS A 802 18.37 19.70 -37.79
C HIS A 802 18.26 18.35 -38.53
N LEU A 803 17.89 17.29 -37.82
CA LEU A 803 17.72 15.95 -38.41
C LEU A 803 16.54 15.96 -39.39
N ASP A 804 16.78 15.48 -40.62
CA ASP A 804 15.81 15.44 -41.73
C ASP A 804 15.12 14.07 -41.90
N ASN A 805 15.45 13.12 -41.03
CA ASN A 805 14.97 11.74 -41.04
C ASN A 805 14.33 11.32 -39.69
N ALA A 806 14.05 12.29 -38.81
CA ALA A 806 13.37 12.07 -37.56
C ALA A 806 11.86 11.93 -37.78
N TYR A 807 11.27 10.83 -37.30
CA TYR A 807 9.83 10.56 -37.37
C TYR A 807 9.21 10.53 -35.99
N ASP A 808 7.92 10.87 -35.92
CA ASP A 808 7.17 10.93 -34.67
C ASP A 808 5.75 10.36 -34.78
N SER A 809 5.35 9.63 -33.73
CA SER A 809 3.99 9.21 -33.44
C SER A 809 3.58 9.55 -31.99
N SER A 810 4.00 10.73 -31.51
CA SER A 810 3.67 11.20 -30.17
C SER A 810 2.31 11.92 -30.13
N GLY A 811 1.82 12.17 -28.91
CA GLY A 811 0.54 12.83 -28.65
C GLY A 811 0.05 12.63 -27.22
N LEU A 812 -1.26 12.76 -26.99
CA LEU A 812 -1.91 12.50 -25.70
C LEU A 812 -2.94 11.38 -25.81
N ARG A 813 -2.98 10.54 -24.78
CA ARG A 813 -4.09 9.62 -24.52
C ARG A 813 -5.06 10.26 -23.54
N PHE A 814 -6.34 10.32 -23.90
CA PHE A 814 -7.42 10.72 -22.99
C PHE A 814 -8.17 9.48 -22.51
N TYR A 815 -8.52 9.47 -21.23
CA TYR A 815 -9.46 8.54 -20.62
C TYR A 815 -10.74 9.28 -20.27
N TYR A 816 -11.87 8.83 -20.80
CA TYR A 816 -13.16 9.54 -20.69
C TYR A 816 -14.31 8.58 -20.40
N THR A 817 -15.38 9.10 -19.78
CA THR A 817 -16.58 8.31 -19.43
C THR A 817 -17.85 9.13 -19.65
N ALA A 818 -18.93 8.45 -20.04
CA ALA A 818 -20.28 9.01 -20.07
C ALA A 818 -20.92 9.12 -18.67
N VAL A 819 -20.29 8.49 -17.66
CA VAL A 819 -20.64 8.65 -16.24
C VAL A 819 -20.04 9.97 -15.75
N LEU A 820 -20.79 11.05 -16.01
CA LEU A 820 -20.38 12.41 -15.64
C LEU A 820 -20.08 12.50 -14.15
N ARG A 821 -18.92 13.08 -13.82
CA ARG A 821 -18.52 13.37 -12.43
C ARG A 821 -19.28 14.59 -11.91
N GLU A 822 -19.42 14.69 -10.58
CA GLU A 822 -20.29 15.66 -9.91
C GLU A 822 -19.99 17.13 -10.26
N ILE A 823 -18.72 17.46 -10.55
CA ILE A 823 -18.26 18.83 -10.80
C ILE A 823 -17.43 18.90 -12.09
N GLU A 824 -17.70 19.89 -12.94
CA GLU A 824 -16.89 20.19 -14.12
C GLU A 824 -15.59 20.92 -13.74
N MET A 825 -14.48 20.52 -14.37
CA MET A 825 -13.18 21.20 -14.32
C MET A 825 -13.15 22.42 -15.26
N GLY A 826 -12.52 23.51 -14.80
CA GLY A 826 -12.05 24.60 -15.64
C GLY A 826 -10.52 24.75 -15.61
N LEU A 827 -10.00 25.53 -16.56
CA LEU A 827 -8.60 25.96 -16.62
C LEU A 827 -8.58 27.49 -16.72
N ILE A 828 -7.83 28.17 -15.84
CA ILE A 828 -7.61 29.61 -15.91
C ILE A 828 -6.11 29.88 -16.08
N ILE A 829 -5.78 30.82 -16.97
CA ILE A 829 -4.42 31.19 -17.32
C ILE A 829 -4.11 32.56 -16.70
N PHE A 830 -2.99 32.62 -15.99
CA PHE A 830 -2.30 33.86 -15.62
C PHE A 830 -0.98 33.95 -16.38
N GLY A 831 -0.49 35.15 -16.65
CA GLY A 831 0.72 35.31 -17.45
C GLY A 831 0.93 36.70 -17.99
N THR A 832 1.81 36.83 -18.98
CA THR A 832 1.92 38.05 -19.79
C THR A 832 2.71 37.81 -21.08
N ASN A 833 2.32 38.51 -22.14
CA ASN A 833 3.12 38.65 -23.37
C ASN A 833 4.14 39.79 -23.28
N SER A 834 4.11 40.59 -22.21
CA SER A 834 4.92 41.79 -21.98
C SER A 834 6.36 41.46 -21.54
N ILE A 835 7.04 40.57 -22.28
CA ILE A 835 8.36 40.04 -21.97
C ILE A 835 9.46 40.82 -22.70
N ASN A 836 10.44 41.30 -21.94
CA ASN A 836 11.66 41.93 -22.44
C ASN A 836 12.83 41.53 -21.55
N VAL A 837 13.68 40.62 -22.01
CA VAL A 837 14.86 40.14 -21.26
C VAL A 837 16.13 40.67 -21.95
N PRO A 838 16.84 41.66 -21.38
CA PRO A 838 18.03 42.22 -22.00
C PRO A 838 19.16 41.18 -22.11
N PRO A 839 19.96 41.21 -23.20
CA PRO A 839 21.08 40.28 -23.37
C PRO A 839 22.12 40.46 -22.25
N GLY A 840 22.62 39.35 -21.72
CA GLY A 840 23.60 39.33 -20.63
C GLY A 840 23.06 39.72 -19.24
N ALA A 841 21.76 40.00 -19.07
CA ALA A 841 21.21 40.32 -17.76
C ALA A 841 21.19 39.07 -16.84
N PRO A 842 21.73 39.11 -15.61
CA PRO A 842 21.76 37.92 -14.75
C PRO A 842 20.36 37.46 -14.33
N LEU A 843 19.50 38.42 -13.99
CA LEU A 843 18.07 38.21 -13.73
C LEU A 843 17.28 39.46 -14.18
N THR A 844 16.11 39.27 -14.77
CA THR A 844 15.15 40.34 -15.13
C THR A 844 13.73 39.81 -14.96
N SER A 845 12.87 40.58 -14.31
CA SER A 845 11.46 40.26 -14.11
C SER A 845 10.57 41.05 -15.06
N THR A 846 9.42 40.49 -15.43
CA THR A 846 8.36 41.21 -16.15
C THR A 846 7.82 42.36 -15.31
N ALA A 847 7.12 43.30 -15.94
CA ALA A 847 6.22 44.17 -15.20
C ALA A 847 5.18 43.30 -14.45
N PRO A 848 4.67 43.74 -13.28
CA PRO A 848 3.61 43.03 -12.58
C PRO A 848 2.33 43.01 -13.42
N ASN A 849 1.89 41.82 -13.83
CA ASN A 849 0.61 41.62 -14.51
C ASN A 849 -0.52 41.55 -13.47
N LEU A 850 -1.54 42.39 -13.58
CA LEU A 850 -2.66 42.43 -12.65
C LEU A 850 -3.90 41.72 -13.24
N CYS A 851 -4.43 40.76 -12.50
CA CYS A 851 -5.81 40.29 -12.57
C CYS A 851 -6.62 41.00 -11.44
N PRO A 852 -7.40 42.04 -11.75
CA PRO A 852 -7.98 42.92 -10.74
C PRO A 852 -9.27 42.34 -10.13
N SER A 853 -9.65 42.84 -8.96
CA SER A 853 -10.92 42.53 -8.29
C SER A 853 -12.14 42.74 -9.18
N ALA A 854 -12.10 43.73 -10.08
CA ALA A 854 -13.16 43.98 -11.06
C ALA A 854 -13.32 42.84 -12.10
N CYS A 855 -12.28 42.03 -12.35
CA CYS A 855 -12.42 40.80 -13.12
C CYS A 855 -12.99 39.68 -12.24
N THR A 856 -12.32 39.36 -11.13
CA THR A 856 -12.69 38.21 -10.30
C THR A 856 -14.07 38.33 -9.67
N SER A 857 -14.57 39.55 -9.46
CA SER A 857 -15.97 39.80 -9.02
C SER A 857 -17.02 39.31 -10.02
N GLN A 858 -16.64 39.00 -11.27
CA GLN A 858 -17.51 38.38 -12.27
C GLN A 858 -17.55 36.85 -12.14
N PHE A 859 -16.70 36.24 -11.29
CA PHE A 859 -16.79 34.82 -11.00
C PHE A 859 -18.12 34.53 -10.28
N PRO A 860 -18.97 33.63 -10.79
CA PRO A 860 -20.30 33.39 -10.23
C PRO A 860 -20.28 32.71 -8.86
N GLN A 861 -19.15 32.10 -8.47
CA GLN A 861 -18.99 31.31 -7.26
C GLN A 861 -17.51 31.17 -6.88
N PRO A 862 -17.18 30.78 -5.63
CA PRO A 862 -15.84 30.34 -5.24
C PRO A 862 -15.30 29.23 -6.13
N MET A 863 -13.99 29.23 -6.39
CA MET A 863 -13.29 28.21 -7.17
C MET A 863 -12.15 27.61 -6.36
N THR A 864 -12.01 26.29 -6.33
CA THR A 864 -10.91 25.58 -5.66
C THR A 864 -9.85 25.19 -6.69
N ILE A 865 -8.62 25.65 -6.48
CA ILE A 865 -7.46 25.28 -7.31
C ILE A 865 -6.84 24.00 -6.76
N PHE A 866 -6.82 22.93 -7.55
CA PHE A 866 -6.27 21.64 -7.14
C PHE A 866 -4.92 21.31 -7.78
N MET A 867 -4.60 21.89 -8.94
CA MET A 867 -3.34 21.67 -9.65
C MET A 867 -2.88 22.95 -10.36
N THR A 868 -1.57 23.20 -10.40
CA THR A 868 -0.99 24.32 -11.16
C THR A 868 0.21 23.87 -12.00
N PHE A 869 0.25 24.32 -13.25
CA PHE A 869 1.32 24.06 -14.21
C PHE A 869 1.97 25.37 -14.66
N PHE A 870 3.30 25.41 -14.75
CA PHE A 870 4.07 26.61 -15.08
C PHE A 870 4.84 26.38 -16.38
N HIS A 871 4.76 27.32 -17.33
CA HIS A 871 5.42 27.24 -18.63
C HIS A 871 6.22 28.51 -18.95
N MET A 872 7.50 28.31 -19.26
CA MET A 872 8.49 29.31 -19.69
C MET A 872 9.51 28.59 -20.59
N HIS A 873 10.31 29.31 -21.37
CA HIS A 873 11.34 28.73 -22.21
C HIS A 873 12.71 28.66 -21.49
N SER A 874 13.79 28.48 -22.26
CA SER A 874 15.13 28.11 -21.78
C SER A 874 15.77 29.09 -20.80
N SER A 875 15.34 30.36 -20.82
CA SER A 875 15.88 31.42 -19.99
C SER A 875 15.06 31.69 -18.72
N GLY A 876 13.87 31.10 -18.57
CA GLY A 876 13.02 31.21 -17.39
C GLY A 876 13.69 30.75 -16.10
N ARG A 877 13.40 31.44 -14.99
CA ARG A 877 14.03 31.21 -13.67
C ARG A 877 13.04 31.20 -12.50
N LYS A 878 12.01 32.04 -12.48
CA LYS A 878 10.99 32.06 -11.41
C LYS A 878 9.66 32.57 -11.96
N ALA A 879 8.55 32.03 -11.46
CA ALA A 879 7.21 32.55 -11.73
C ALA A 879 6.42 32.61 -10.41
N VAL A 880 5.71 33.72 -10.19
CA VAL A 880 4.87 33.98 -9.01
C VAL A 880 3.54 34.57 -9.48
N THR A 881 2.44 34.08 -8.91
CA THR A 881 1.14 34.71 -8.90
C THR A 881 0.76 34.96 -7.44
N GLN A 882 0.89 36.21 -7.00
CA GLN A 882 0.48 36.66 -5.68
C GLN A 882 -1.05 36.61 -5.57
N HIS A 883 -1.60 36.14 -4.45
CA HIS A 883 -3.04 36.07 -4.22
C HIS A 883 -3.44 37.06 -3.14
N ILE A 884 -4.20 38.10 -3.49
CA ILE A 884 -4.56 39.19 -2.59
C ILE A 884 -6.05 39.12 -2.30
N ARG A 885 -6.41 39.19 -1.01
CA ARG A 885 -7.80 39.24 -0.53
C ARG A 885 -7.95 40.36 0.47
N ASN A 886 -8.85 41.30 0.20
CA ASN A 886 -9.15 42.44 1.09
C ASN A 886 -7.89 43.25 1.50
N GLY A 887 -6.92 43.41 0.59
CA GLY A 887 -5.67 44.14 0.86
C GLY A 887 -4.64 43.37 1.72
N VAL A 888 -4.78 42.05 1.85
CA VAL A 888 -3.79 41.16 2.47
C VAL A 888 -3.40 40.08 1.47
N GLU A 889 -2.10 39.84 1.31
CA GLU A 889 -1.59 38.74 0.51
C GLU A 889 -1.70 37.41 1.28
N LEU A 890 -2.28 36.41 0.62
CA LEU A 890 -2.40 35.01 1.02
C LEU A 890 -1.23 34.20 0.42
N PRO A 891 -0.99 32.95 0.87
CA PRO A 891 0.12 32.14 0.35
C PRO A 891 0.14 32.06 -1.19
N PRO A 892 1.20 32.55 -1.86
CA PRO A 892 1.21 32.71 -3.31
C PRO A 892 1.23 31.38 -4.07
N ILE A 893 0.91 31.46 -5.36
CA ILE A 893 1.10 30.38 -6.32
C ILE A 893 2.42 30.65 -7.03
N GLU A 894 3.47 29.91 -6.67
CA GLU A 894 4.81 30.14 -7.25
C GLU A 894 5.56 28.85 -7.57
N ARG A 895 6.50 28.99 -8.52
CA ARG A 895 7.62 28.10 -8.79
C ARG A 895 8.88 28.94 -8.64
N THR A 896 9.52 28.83 -7.47
CA THR A 896 10.63 29.70 -7.04
C THR A 896 11.91 29.47 -7.83
N SER A 897 12.08 28.28 -8.41
CA SER A 897 13.14 27.99 -9.37
C SER A 897 12.65 27.09 -10.50
N PHE A 898 12.33 27.72 -11.62
CA PHE A 898 11.85 27.08 -12.84
C PHE A 898 12.98 26.35 -13.59
N ASN A 899 12.65 25.22 -14.23
CA ASN A 899 13.53 24.56 -15.18
C ASN A 899 12.80 24.14 -16.46
N PHE A 900 13.35 24.54 -17.60
CA PHE A 900 12.83 24.21 -18.93
C PHE A 900 12.63 22.70 -19.20
N ASN A 901 13.53 21.84 -18.70
CA ASN A 901 13.45 20.39 -18.90
C ASN A 901 12.61 19.66 -17.83
N PHE A 902 12.05 20.39 -16.86
CA PHE A 902 11.20 19.83 -15.83
C PHE A 902 10.09 20.83 -15.47
N GLN A 903 8.93 20.65 -16.09
CA GLN A 903 7.80 21.57 -15.97
C GLN A 903 6.60 20.95 -15.24
N GLY A 904 6.78 19.80 -14.59
CA GLY A 904 5.72 19.05 -13.91
C GLY A 904 4.84 19.89 -12.97
N PRO A 905 3.55 19.55 -12.81
CA PRO A 905 2.62 20.32 -11.99
C PRO A 905 3.07 20.36 -10.52
N VAL A 906 2.65 21.43 -9.85
CA VAL A 906 2.77 21.58 -8.40
C VAL A 906 1.38 21.39 -7.79
N ASP A 907 1.29 20.48 -6.82
CA ASP A 907 0.04 20.16 -6.14
C ASP A 907 -0.52 21.40 -5.41
N GLY A 908 -1.84 21.58 -5.47
CA GLY A 908 -2.53 22.63 -4.74
C GLY A 908 -2.49 22.38 -3.23
N ARG A 909 -2.23 23.42 -2.42
CA ARG A 909 -2.56 23.42 -0.98
C ARG A 909 -4.10 23.56 -0.86
N PRO A 910 -4.89 22.48 -0.69
CA PRO A 910 -6.33 22.57 -0.92
C PRO A 910 -7.02 23.40 0.17
N GLU A 911 -6.46 23.36 1.39
CA GLU A 911 -6.93 24.10 2.57
C GLU A 911 -6.73 25.63 2.45
N THR A 912 -5.90 26.12 1.51
CA THR A 912 -5.58 27.56 1.36
C THR A 912 -5.73 28.12 -0.06
N ARG A 913 -6.20 27.34 -1.04
CA ARG A 913 -6.29 27.74 -2.47
C ARG A 913 -7.70 27.75 -3.03
N THR A 914 -8.65 28.30 -2.27
CA THR A 914 -9.96 28.73 -2.79
C THR A 914 -9.88 30.20 -3.21
N PHE A 915 -10.14 30.48 -4.48
CA PHE A 915 -10.35 31.82 -5.01
C PHE A 915 -11.80 32.26 -4.77
N LEU A 916 -11.99 33.49 -4.31
CA LEU A 916 -13.29 34.10 -4.06
C LEU A 916 -13.54 35.25 -5.05
N PRO A 917 -14.80 35.51 -5.42
CA PRO A 917 -15.14 36.72 -6.17
C PRO A 917 -14.68 37.99 -5.43
N GLY A 918 -13.93 38.85 -6.11
CA GLY A 918 -13.34 40.07 -5.54
C GLY A 918 -11.89 39.95 -5.07
N ASP A 919 -11.26 38.76 -5.13
CA ASP A 919 -9.81 38.60 -4.95
C ASP A 919 -9.01 39.30 -6.07
N GLU A 920 -7.73 39.56 -5.86
CA GLU A 920 -6.83 40.14 -6.88
C GLU A 920 -5.59 39.27 -7.04
N PHE A 921 -5.06 39.15 -8.26
CA PHE A 921 -3.85 38.39 -8.50
C PHE A 921 -2.79 39.22 -9.22
N ILE A 922 -1.53 39.10 -8.79
CA ILE A 922 -0.40 39.78 -9.44
C ILE A 922 0.61 38.75 -9.90
N THR A 923 0.79 38.62 -11.21
CA THR A 923 1.71 37.67 -11.83
C THR A 923 3.02 38.32 -12.24
N THR A 924 4.15 37.68 -11.96
CA THR A 924 5.49 38.11 -12.37
C THR A 924 6.33 36.91 -12.76
N CYS A 925 6.92 36.95 -13.95
CA CYS A 925 7.90 35.98 -14.42
C CYS A 925 9.30 36.59 -14.42
N SER A 926 10.33 35.77 -14.15
CA SER A 926 11.73 36.20 -14.10
C SER A 926 12.61 35.28 -14.93
N TYR A 927 13.56 35.88 -15.65
CA TYR A 927 14.40 35.26 -16.69
C TYR A 927 15.86 35.68 -16.52
N THR A 928 16.78 34.93 -17.11
CA THR A 928 18.15 35.42 -17.37
C THR A 928 18.32 35.80 -18.84
N GLY A 929 19.12 36.81 -19.12
CA GLY A 929 19.64 37.10 -20.47
C GLY A 929 21.04 36.52 -20.70
N GLU A 930 21.65 35.86 -19.72
CA GLU A 930 22.98 35.26 -19.87
C GLU A 930 23.00 34.23 -21.01
N GLY A 931 23.99 34.33 -21.90
CA GLY A 931 24.09 33.51 -23.11
C GLY A 931 23.14 33.92 -24.25
N ARG A 932 22.46 35.06 -24.16
CA ARG A 932 21.68 35.65 -25.25
C ARG A 932 22.43 36.86 -25.84
N ASP A 933 22.54 36.91 -27.17
CA ASP A 933 23.20 38.03 -27.89
C ASP A 933 22.25 39.20 -28.20
N MET A 934 20.93 38.96 -28.12
CA MET A 934 19.87 39.94 -28.39
C MET A 934 18.84 39.94 -27.27
N THR A 935 18.07 41.02 -27.17
CA THR A 935 16.91 41.08 -26.26
C THR A 935 15.95 39.96 -26.61
N THR A 936 15.59 39.17 -25.61
CA THR A 936 14.61 38.09 -25.77
C THR A 936 13.21 38.64 -25.47
N HIS A 937 12.26 38.32 -26.34
CA HIS A 937 10.88 38.77 -26.27
C HIS A 937 9.93 37.57 -26.19
N TYR A 938 8.63 37.85 -26.06
CA TYR A 938 7.60 36.81 -26.21
C TYR A 938 7.66 36.18 -27.61
N GLY A 939 7.57 34.84 -27.69
CA GLY A 939 7.50 34.14 -28.96
C GLY A 939 7.46 32.60 -28.83
N PRO A 940 7.19 31.89 -29.94
CA PRO A 940 7.06 30.42 -29.95
C PRO A 940 8.39 29.67 -29.97
N GLY A 941 9.52 30.30 -30.33
CA GLY A 941 10.81 29.63 -30.44
C GLY A 941 11.40 29.21 -29.09
N SER A 942 12.18 28.12 -29.05
CA SER A 942 12.96 27.73 -27.84
C SER A 942 13.96 28.81 -27.37
N MET A 943 14.27 29.76 -28.25
CA MET A 943 15.10 30.95 -28.01
C MET A 943 14.29 32.25 -27.84
N ASP A 944 12.97 32.21 -27.95
CA ASP A 944 12.08 33.25 -27.45
C ASP A 944 11.71 32.94 -25.99
N GLU A 945 10.72 33.61 -25.42
CA GLU A 945 10.21 33.33 -24.07
C GLU A 945 8.68 33.31 -23.93
N MET A 946 8.22 32.71 -22.83
CA MET A 946 6.82 32.69 -22.41
C MET A 946 6.67 32.88 -20.89
N CYS A 947 5.52 33.37 -20.46
CA CYS A 947 5.13 33.53 -19.05
C CYS A 947 3.70 33.02 -18.88
N TRP A 948 3.52 31.72 -18.60
CA TRP A 948 2.18 31.15 -18.40
C TRP A 948 2.09 30.29 -17.13
N ILE A 949 1.05 30.54 -16.35
CA ILE A 949 0.68 29.77 -15.16
C ILE A 949 -0.76 29.30 -15.36
N TYR A 950 -0.90 28.01 -15.60
CA TYR A 950 -2.17 27.33 -15.84
C TYR A 950 -2.68 26.76 -14.52
N ALA A 951 -3.80 27.27 -14.01
CA ALA A 951 -4.44 26.77 -12.79
C ALA A 951 -5.69 25.96 -13.13
N ALA A 952 -5.66 24.66 -12.81
CA ALA A 952 -6.80 23.76 -12.93
C ALA A 952 -7.69 23.91 -11.69
N TYR A 953 -8.99 24.14 -11.93
CA TYR A 953 -9.93 24.48 -10.88
C TYR A 953 -11.29 23.81 -11.04
N TYR A 954 -12.07 23.79 -9.96
CA TYR A 954 -13.48 23.42 -9.97
C TYR A 954 -14.25 24.28 -8.95
N PRO A 955 -15.56 24.50 -9.12
CA PRO A 955 -16.36 24.26 -10.33
C PRO A 955 -15.97 25.19 -11.49
N ARG A 956 -16.12 24.71 -12.73
CA ARG A 956 -15.91 25.47 -13.98
C ARG A 956 -16.73 26.77 -14.01
N VAL A 957 -16.15 27.85 -14.55
CA VAL A 957 -16.82 29.13 -14.83
C VAL A 957 -16.43 29.63 -16.24
N PRO A 958 -17.18 30.54 -16.87
CA PRO A 958 -16.91 30.98 -18.25
C PRO A 958 -15.78 32.03 -18.36
N VAL A 959 -14.68 31.83 -17.63
CA VAL A 959 -13.46 32.65 -17.68
C VAL A 959 -12.25 31.72 -17.73
N SER A 960 -11.47 31.81 -18.81
CA SER A 960 -10.22 31.05 -19.00
C SER A 960 -8.97 31.93 -18.98
N ASN A 961 -9.10 33.26 -19.09
CA ASN A 961 -7.99 34.20 -19.14
C ASN A 961 -8.14 35.32 -18.11
N CYS A 962 -7.08 35.59 -17.35
CA CYS A 962 -6.94 36.83 -16.59
C CYS A 962 -5.50 37.38 -16.63
N TRP A 963 -5.17 38.12 -17.71
CA TRP A 963 -3.85 38.71 -17.95
C TRP A 963 -3.90 39.89 -18.95
N ASP A 964 -2.78 40.61 -19.14
CA ASP A 964 -2.67 41.82 -19.97
C ASP A 964 -2.28 41.50 -21.41
N LEU A 965 -3.05 42.00 -22.38
CA LEU A 965 -2.85 41.61 -23.79
C LEU A 965 -1.47 41.96 -24.33
N SER A 966 -1.04 43.21 -24.10
CA SER A 966 0.31 43.71 -24.37
C SER A 966 0.48 45.14 -23.82
N PRO A 967 1.69 45.73 -23.84
CA PRO A 967 1.88 47.14 -23.53
C PRO A 967 1.26 48.09 -24.58
N SER A 968 0.94 47.58 -25.78
CA SER A 968 0.29 48.33 -26.87
C SER A 968 -1.24 48.23 -26.87
N VAL A 969 -1.81 47.30 -26.11
CA VAL A 969 -3.25 47.11 -25.93
C VAL A 969 -3.56 47.23 -24.43
N PRO A 970 -3.89 48.44 -23.92
CA PRO A 970 -3.94 48.74 -22.48
C PRO A 970 -5.22 48.22 -21.80
N PHE A 971 -5.51 46.93 -21.98
CA PHE A 971 -6.65 46.22 -21.42
C PHE A 971 -6.20 44.91 -20.79
N ILE A 972 -6.76 44.63 -19.62
CA ILE A 972 -6.71 43.35 -18.93
C ILE A 972 -7.90 42.52 -19.40
N THR A 973 -7.66 41.26 -19.70
CA THR A 973 -8.69 40.31 -20.14
C THR A 973 -9.40 39.67 -18.96
N CYS A 974 -10.71 39.46 -19.10
CA CYS A 974 -11.54 38.74 -18.15
C CYS A 974 -12.64 37.98 -18.90
N MET A 975 -12.24 37.04 -19.76
CA MET A 975 -13.12 36.41 -20.75
C MET A 975 -12.59 35.06 -21.25
N GLY A 976 -13.42 34.33 -21.99
CA GLY A 976 -13.04 33.10 -22.69
C GLY A 976 -12.28 33.38 -24.00
N GLY A 977 -11.62 32.36 -24.55
CA GLY A 977 -10.83 32.47 -25.79
C GLY A 977 -11.62 32.98 -27.01
N ASP A 978 -12.90 32.65 -27.13
CA ASP A 978 -13.75 33.10 -28.25
C ASP A 978 -14.02 34.61 -28.25
N ASP A 979 -14.26 35.21 -27.08
CA ASP A 979 -14.44 36.67 -26.98
C ASP A 979 -13.14 37.39 -27.41
N LEU A 980 -11.98 36.83 -27.04
CA LEU A 980 -10.66 37.32 -27.45
C LEU A 980 -10.43 37.16 -28.95
N LYS A 981 -10.71 35.98 -29.52
CA LYS A 981 -10.64 35.74 -30.98
C LYS A 981 -11.50 36.76 -31.72
N ALA A 982 -12.77 36.91 -31.33
CA ALA A 982 -13.70 37.83 -31.99
C ALA A 982 -13.14 39.27 -32.04
N ILE A 983 -12.47 39.72 -30.98
CA ILE A 983 -11.78 41.00 -30.95
C ILE A 983 -10.54 41.00 -31.87
N PHE A 984 -9.63 40.03 -31.73
CA PHE A 984 -8.36 40.00 -32.48
C PHE A 984 -8.50 39.74 -33.99
N THR A 985 -9.55 39.04 -34.41
CA THR A 985 -9.80 38.73 -35.83
C THR A 985 -10.74 39.72 -36.53
N SER A 986 -11.33 40.67 -35.79
CA SER A 986 -12.24 41.65 -36.41
C SER A 986 -11.48 42.68 -37.25
N PRO A 987 -11.89 42.96 -38.49
CA PRO A 987 -11.36 44.09 -39.28
C PRO A 987 -11.59 45.47 -38.63
N ASP A 988 -12.62 45.58 -37.77
CA ASP A 988 -12.82 46.71 -36.86
C ASP A 988 -13.14 46.16 -35.46
N PRO A 989 -12.15 46.08 -34.54
CA PRO A 989 -12.37 45.58 -33.19
C PRO A 989 -13.12 46.58 -32.29
N THR A 990 -13.26 47.84 -32.71
CA THR A 990 -13.72 48.95 -31.83
C THR A 990 -15.07 48.69 -31.17
N PRO A 991 -16.13 48.22 -31.86
CA PRO A 991 -17.42 47.95 -31.24
C PRO A 991 -17.36 46.81 -30.23
N LEU A 992 -16.59 45.76 -30.52
CA LEU A 992 -16.43 44.58 -29.66
C LEU A 992 -15.63 44.93 -28.40
N VAL A 993 -14.56 45.72 -28.54
CA VAL A 993 -13.78 46.24 -27.41
C VAL A 993 -14.64 47.12 -26.50
N LEU A 994 -15.45 48.02 -27.06
CA LEU A 994 -16.38 48.86 -26.30
C LEU A 994 -17.44 48.04 -25.57
N GLN A 995 -18.03 47.05 -26.25
CA GLN A 995 -19.03 46.15 -25.65
C GLN A 995 -18.42 45.30 -24.51
N ALA A 996 -17.25 44.71 -24.74
CA ALA A 996 -16.55 43.93 -23.73
C ALA A 996 -16.13 44.78 -22.52
N ALA A 997 -15.72 46.05 -22.74
CA ALA A 997 -15.43 46.98 -21.66
C ALA A 997 -16.69 47.36 -20.85
N GLN A 998 -17.83 47.58 -21.52
CA GLN A 998 -19.12 47.82 -20.84
C GLN A 998 -19.61 46.62 -20.03
N GLN A 999 -19.26 45.40 -20.46
CA GLN A 999 -19.59 44.16 -19.76
C GLN A 999 -18.58 43.80 -18.65
N GLY A 1000 -17.50 44.57 -18.46
CA GLY A 1000 -16.42 44.25 -17.52
C GLY A 1000 -15.43 43.19 -18.01
N LYS A 1001 -15.67 42.57 -19.17
CA LYS A 1001 -14.81 41.54 -19.77
C LYS A 1001 -13.45 42.07 -20.24
N LEU A 1002 -13.36 43.37 -20.56
CA LEU A 1002 -12.10 44.09 -20.73
C LEU A 1002 -12.00 45.22 -19.72
N ILE A 1003 -10.88 45.31 -19.01
CA ILE A 1003 -10.67 46.33 -17.98
C ILE A 1003 -9.49 47.21 -18.41
N PRO A 1004 -9.67 48.52 -18.61
CA PRO A 1004 -8.56 49.41 -18.95
C PRO A 1004 -7.49 49.36 -17.86
N THR A 1005 -6.21 49.21 -18.23
CA THR A 1005 -5.11 49.10 -17.25
C THR A 1005 -5.01 50.34 -16.34
N GLN A 1006 -5.39 51.52 -16.85
CA GLN A 1006 -5.47 52.76 -16.06
C GLN A 1006 -6.59 52.76 -15.01
N ALA A 1007 -7.64 51.95 -15.19
CA ALA A 1007 -8.75 51.81 -14.25
C ALA A 1007 -8.46 50.77 -13.15
N ALA A 1008 -7.37 50.01 -13.28
CA ALA A 1008 -6.94 48.99 -12.34
C ALA A 1008 -5.46 49.23 -11.93
N PRO A 1009 -5.18 50.25 -11.10
CA PRO A 1009 -3.85 50.44 -10.54
C PRO A 1009 -3.46 49.23 -9.66
N LEU A 1010 -2.16 48.94 -9.55
CA LEU A 1010 -1.69 47.87 -8.67
C LEU A 1010 -2.16 48.12 -7.22
N PRO A 1011 -2.80 47.13 -6.57
CA PRO A 1011 -3.33 47.32 -5.23
C PRO A 1011 -2.21 47.51 -4.22
N THR A 1012 -2.49 48.28 -3.16
CA THR A 1012 -1.63 48.32 -1.97
C THR A 1012 -2.12 47.24 -1.01
N PHE A 1013 -1.22 46.33 -0.62
CA PHE A 1013 -1.53 45.21 0.26
C PHE A 1013 -0.47 45.02 1.34
N THR A 1014 -0.86 44.35 2.43
CA THR A 1014 0.08 43.79 3.41
C THR A 1014 0.68 42.51 2.84
N PRO A 1015 2.00 42.40 2.65
CA PRO A 1015 2.62 41.20 2.08
C PRO A 1015 2.45 39.96 2.98
N PHE A 1016 2.48 38.78 2.38
CA PHE A 1016 2.42 37.52 3.11
C PHE A 1016 3.74 37.28 3.86
N ASN A 1017 3.66 37.16 5.19
CA ASN A 1017 4.83 36.86 6.01
C ASN A 1017 4.92 35.36 6.31
N ALA A 1018 5.76 34.65 5.55
CA ALA A 1018 6.01 33.21 5.73
C ALA A 1018 6.64 32.83 7.09
N THR A 1019 7.14 33.80 7.88
CA THR A 1019 7.88 33.55 9.13
C THR A 1019 7.09 33.86 10.41
N GLU A 1020 5.83 34.29 10.29
CA GLU A 1020 5.04 34.78 11.43
C GLU A 1020 4.64 33.64 12.42
N GLY A 1021 5.02 33.79 13.68
CA GLY A 1021 4.73 32.80 14.75
C GLY A 1021 5.82 31.74 14.99
N CYS A 1022 6.95 31.84 14.30
CA CYS A 1022 7.95 30.78 14.20
C CYS A 1022 9.09 30.86 15.25
N ARG A 1023 9.77 29.74 15.58
CA ARG A 1023 10.92 29.66 16.51
C ARG A 1023 11.99 28.65 16.03
N ALA A 1024 13.22 29.12 15.86
CA ALA A 1024 14.38 28.31 15.47
C ALA A 1024 14.75 27.20 16.48
N LEU A 1025 15.25 26.07 15.99
CA LEU A 1025 15.83 24.99 16.79
C LEU A 1025 17.34 25.20 17.03
N PRO A 1026 17.92 24.75 18.16
CA PRO A 1026 19.36 24.82 18.35
C PRO A 1026 20.09 23.76 17.51
N SER A 1027 21.11 24.20 16.74
CA SER A 1027 21.98 23.34 15.93
C SER A 1027 22.61 22.19 16.73
N ALA A 1028 22.62 20.98 16.18
CA ALA A 1028 23.09 19.78 16.88
C ALA A 1028 24.58 19.47 16.60
N GLU A 1029 25.38 19.25 17.65
CA GLU A 1029 26.72 18.69 17.53
C GLU A 1029 26.68 17.22 17.08
N GLY A 1030 27.60 16.82 16.19
CA GLY A 1030 27.57 15.52 15.51
C GLY A 1030 27.74 14.30 16.43
N LEU A 1031 27.45 13.11 15.92
CA LEU A 1031 27.55 11.84 16.67
C LEU A 1031 28.85 11.09 16.31
N LYS A 1032 29.40 10.32 17.26
CA LYS A 1032 30.51 9.39 17.00
C LYS A 1032 29.96 8.00 16.67
N ALA A 1033 30.56 7.32 15.71
CA ALA A 1033 30.31 5.91 15.49
C ALA A 1033 30.88 5.07 16.66
N SER A 1034 30.34 3.86 16.83
CA SER A 1034 30.56 3.03 18.01
C SER A 1034 31.45 1.82 17.69
N PRO A 1035 32.66 1.69 18.27
CA PRO A 1035 33.62 0.66 17.87
C PRO A 1035 33.39 -0.69 18.59
N THR A 1036 33.45 -1.78 17.82
CA THR A 1036 33.24 -3.15 18.32
C THR A 1036 34.52 -3.76 18.92
N LYS A 1037 34.40 -4.49 20.05
CA LYS A 1037 35.54 -5.15 20.76
C LYS A 1037 35.38 -6.67 20.88
N ARG A 1038 36.49 -7.40 20.76
CA ARG A 1038 36.61 -8.88 20.97
C ARG A 1038 37.19 -9.23 22.36
N PRO A 1039 36.85 -10.40 22.95
CA PRO A 1039 37.58 -11.03 24.06
C PRO A 1039 38.36 -12.32 23.68
N PRO A 1040 39.34 -12.79 24.50
CA PRO A 1040 40.22 -13.94 24.22
C PRO A 1040 39.85 -15.27 24.97
N PRO A 1041 40.50 -16.42 24.68
CA PRO A 1041 40.06 -17.76 25.14
C PRO A 1041 40.97 -18.48 26.17
N GLY A 1042 40.43 -19.45 26.92
CA GLY A 1042 41.23 -20.58 27.48
C GLY A 1042 40.80 -21.18 28.85
N MET A 1043 40.46 -22.48 28.89
CA MET A 1043 40.14 -23.26 30.11
C MET A 1043 41.37 -23.95 30.76
N LYS A 1044 41.24 -24.44 32.01
CA LYS A 1044 41.68 -25.81 32.43
C LYS A 1044 41.05 -26.32 33.74
N ARG A 1045 41.12 -27.64 33.97
CA ARG A 1045 40.32 -28.47 34.93
C ARG A 1045 40.91 -28.62 36.37
N PRO A 1046 40.11 -29.08 37.38
CA PRO A 1046 40.49 -29.27 38.80
C PRO A 1046 41.08 -30.67 39.09
N PRO A 1047 41.80 -30.93 40.23
CA PRO A 1047 41.21 -31.29 41.56
C PRO A 1047 42.11 -30.92 42.79
N PRO A 1048 42.02 -31.51 44.01
CA PRO A 1048 40.89 -31.68 44.96
C PRO A 1048 41.15 -31.19 46.42
N LYS A 1049 40.09 -31.13 47.25
CA LYS A 1049 40.02 -31.20 48.74
C LYS A 1049 40.79 -30.15 49.61
N GLY A 1050 40.06 -29.40 50.46
CA GLY A 1050 40.50 -29.12 51.84
C GLY A 1050 40.16 -27.75 52.48
N ARG A 1051 39.36 -27.79 53.57
CA ARG A 1051 39.28 -26.85 54.73
C ARG A 1051 39.02 -25.34 54.53
N ARG A 1052 37.97 -24.83 55.19
CA ARG A 1052 37.83 -23.42 55.68
C ARG A 1052 38.91 -23.10 56.72
N PRO A 1053 39.39 -21.84 56.88
CA PRO A 1053 38.74 -20.89 57.81
C PRO A 1053 38.71 -19.41 57.25
N PRO A 1054 38.75 -18.31 58.03
CA PRO A 1054 37.62 -17.37 58.18
C PRO A 1054 37.90 -15.93 57.66
N PRO A 1055 36.96 -14.95 57.77
CA PRO A 1055 37.07 -13.66 57.05
C PRO A 1055 37.72 -12.50 57.85
N SER A 1056 38.48 -11.66 57.15
CA SER A 1056 38.92 -10.30 57.54
C SER A 1056 39.28 -9.52 56.26
N ARG A 1057 38.66 -8.40 55.85
CA ARG A 1057 38.42 -7.07 56.47
C ARG A 1057 39.57 -6.06 56.17
N LYS A 1058 39.27 -5.06 55.32
CA LYS A 1058 40.13 -3.94 54.84
C LYS A 1058 41.26 -4.38 53.90
N VAL A 1059 41.68 -3.59 52.90
CA VAL A 1059 41.41 -2.16 52.59
C VAL A 1059 40.52 -2.02 51.36
#